data_AF-A0A6L9ZQ31-F1
#
_entry.id   AF-A0A6L9ZQ31-F1
#
_cell.length_a   1.000
_cell.length_b   1.000
_cell.length_c   1.000
_cell.angle_alpha   90.00
_cell.angle_beta   90.00
_cell.angle_gamma   90.00
#
_symmetry.space_group_name_H-M   'P 1'
#
loop_
_entity.id
_entity.type
_entity.pdbx_description
1 polymer ?
#
loop_
_entity_poly.entity_id
_entity_poly.type
_entity_poly.pdbx_seq_one_letter_code
_entity_poly.pdbx_strand_id
1 'polypeptide(L)'
;MAQIDTTGIDNIHKSLEQIKLLTETLNQFGTLADSLPILETTLGNLIDLGNQVENNLIQPINDYFSEDQSDTTEELIDKLNNLDLPDLDIDNAQFDSGLNLLTFDLSLSPTQTKSINLNGGDFQLGFDGETQIDLTADLDFTATVGLDLNNQENSFIDINKLLGTASVDNTNSPLNADLDVGFLGASIQEGTIDLDASIEATFNDPGGNGNKITLSELEIAESDSEKQIQNIQDLVNLSSTGTILANLPVEIKSGDIVLGSTPSQEITLGDGTTNFFETAPQIQLPDEKLWKDFTNITAKDFIGIVRQLGSWLDQLRQSDIYGIEIPFINNQTLGNLLDIETALENSFVSKLIQKEDIQLDPDDPDSTVSQETLLFKSVQELADLLETILPGTNINAQYDETSGELTFDLTLSPFEGSELVSLPLDFDLDLEPLGNINSEGNVTVIPTGTLNLTFGVDLDKLTQDLNVNTQLNDLNNGNGIFNAVGQNDIEITVQDGSTFEVNFDSANTIGDIINVINTAAAGQVIANITPNRNRIILEDQTSGEQELTVKSINGSGAAFVLGILATDSSDSDADIPFKDGIIEGQLIDTRSFGESIFIDNTSVEAGIDINGNFEAAANLGFLEIEVNDGQANVNSSVNLALGKTIGDSRLTIDELYNAIDNDINQIITNQDINGTASLNLQDITLPNNSLNIPIGDNASVTVEIEDLIQPTAPQVTVEGFENISDNLSELDFSTVVASLTEAVDFLGNLADENDFPLLNKEIPLINLSINDLLDYGDRFADIIEQVSENPTNTIETLEFIIQEALGEIPGNLAIIHCFSCRIYGSRHYAKEKVKAIANIINIPRQTMLTLSKVIQC
;
A
#
# COMPACT_ATOMS: atom_id res chain seq x y z
N MET A 1 9.17 -40.41 -73.01
CA MET A 1 8.35 -39.82 -71.95
C MET A 1 8.24 -40.87 -70.86
N ALA A 2 8.99 -40.69 -69.79
CA ALA A 2 8.85 -41.52 -68.61
C ALA A 2 7.69 -40.93 -67.80
N GLN A 3 6.62 -41.69 -67.63
CA GLN A 3 5.65 -41.36 -66.59
C GLN A 3 6.36 -41.51 -65.24
N ILE A 4 6.11 -40.56 -64.35
CA ILE A 4 6.48 -40.68 -62.95
C ILE A 4 5.39 -41.57 -62.33
N ASP A 5 5.75 -42.78 -61.92
CA ASP A 5 4.80 -43.65 -61.24
C ASP A 5 4.64 -43.24 -59.77
N THR A 6 3.67 -43.84 -59.08
CA THR A 6 3.41 -43.54 -57.66
C THR A 6 4.63 -43.77 -56.76
N THR A 7 5.53 -44.70 -57.13
CA THR A 7 6.76 -44.95 -56.35
C THR A 7 7.76 -43.82 -56.56
N GLY A 8 7.87 -43.30 -57.78
CA GLY A 8 8.66 -42.12 -58.10
C GLY A 8 8.18 -40.87 -57.37
N ILE A 9 6.87 -40.63 -57.31
CA ILE A 9 6.29 -39.50 -56.56
C ILE A 9 6.60 -39.64 -55.06
N ASP A 10 6.37 -40.82 -54.48
CA ASP A 10 6.68 -41.09 -53.06
C ASP A 10 8.17 -40.86 -52.74
N ASN A 11 9.06 -41.27 -53.64
CA ASN A 11 10.51 -41.06 -53.48
C ASN A 11 10.87 -39.58 -53.54
N ILE A 12 10.25 -38.80 -54.44
CA ILE A 12 10.44 -37.34 -54.52
C ILE A 12 9.98 -36.67 -53.22
N HIS A 13 8.76 -36.95 -52.76
CA HIS A 13 8.24 -36.35 -51.52
C HIS A 13 9.14 -36.63 -50.32
N LYS A 14 9.57 -37.88 -50.13
CA LYS A 14 10.49 -38.23 -49.03
C LYS A 14 11.85 -37.57 -49.16
N SER A 15 12.33 -37.40 -50.39
CA SER A 15 13.60 -36.71 -50.64
C SER A 15 13.52 -35.24 -50.27
N LEU A 16 12.43 -34.57 -50.65
CA LEU A 16 12.17 -33.18 -50.31
C LEU A 16 11.99 -32.99 -48.80
N GLU A 17 11.27 -33.90 -48.14
CA GLU A 17 11.08 -33.85 -46.68
C GLU A 17 12.40 -33.96 -45.90
N GLN A 18 13.33 -34.80 -46.36
CA GLN A 18 14.66 -34.89 -45.73
C GLN A 18 15.50 -33.63 -45.97
N ILE A 19 15.37 -33.02 -47.15
CA ILE A 19 16.02 -31.72 -47.43
C ILE A 19 15.45 -30.64 -46.50
N LYS A 20 14.12 -30.62 -46.28
CA LYS A 20 13.47 -29.72 -45.31
C LYS A 20 14.02 -29.94 -43.89
N LEU A 21 14.07 -31.19 -43.43
CA LEU A 21 14.57 -31.49 -42.09
C LEU A 21 16.04 -31.06 -41.91
N LEU A 22 16.87 -31.26 -42.94
CA LEU A 22 18.24 -30.76 -42.94
C LEU A 22 18.27 -29.24 -42.78
N THR A 23 17.48 -28.50 -43.57
CA THR A 23 17.49 -27.03 -43.52
C THR A 23 16.90 -26.47 -42.23
N GLU A 24 15.89 -27.11 -41.64
CA GLU A 24 15.40 -26.80 -40.29
C GLU A 24 16.46 -27.06 -39.21
N THR A 25 17.17 -28.19 -39.30
CA THR A 25 18.24 -28.52 -38.35
C THR A 25 19.39 -27.51 -38.44
N LEU A 26 19.70 -27.01 -39.64
CA LEU A 26 20.73 -25.98 -39.83
C LEU A 26 20.38 -24.67 -39.15
N ASN A 27 19.11 -24.24 -39.14
CA ASN A 27 18.69 -23.01 -38.45
C ASN A 27 19.01 -23.03 -36.94
N GLN A 28 19.05 -24.22 -36.33
CA GLN A 28 19.30 -24.40 -34.91
C GLN A 28 20.73 -24.89 -34.61
N PHE A 29 21.63 -24.87 -35.61
CA PHE A 29 22.95 -25.45 -35.48
C PHE A 29 24.06 -24.41 -35.31
N GLY A 30 24.89 -24.61 -34.28
CA GLY A 30 26.10 -23.82 -34.06
C GLY A 30 25.79 -22.31 -33.97
N THR A 31 26.62 -21.48 -34.61
CA THR A 31 26.49 -20.02 -34.54
C THR A 31 25.22 -19.47 -35.19
N LEU A 32 24.47 -20.27 -35.97
CA LEU A 32 23.15 -19.87 -36.47
C LEU A 32 22.10 -19.81 -35.35
N ALA A 33 22.33 -20.54 -34.26
CA ALA A 33 21.47 -20.57 -33.07
C ALA A 33 21.96 -19.63 -31.95
N ASP A 34 23.10 -18.96 -32.13
CA ASP A 34 23.58 -17.99 -31.16
C ASP A 34 22.79 -16.68 -31.30
N SER A 35 22.41 -16.07 -30.17
CA SER A 35 21.72 -14.79 -30.15
C SER A 35 22.62 -13.66 -30.65
N LEU A 36 22.03 -12.73 -31.40
CA LEU A 36 22.73 -11.52 -31.83
C LEU A 36 22.75 -10.49 -30.66
N PRO A 37 23.85 -9.74 -30.44
CA PRO A 37 23.90 -8.77 -29.34
C PRO A 37 22.80 -7.71 -29.39
N ILE A 38 22.19 -7.40 -28.22
CA ILE A 38 21.06 -6.47 -28.01
C ILE A 38 19.74 -6.93 -28.64
N LEU A 39 19.73 -8.07 -29.33
CA LEU A 39 18.58 -8.58 -30.08
C LEU A 39 18.18 -9.96 -29.57
N GLU A 40 16.91 -10.15 -29.23
CA GLU A 40 16.40 -11.45 -28.76
C GLU A 40 16.12 -12.44 -29.92
N THR A 41 17.03 -12.52 -30.87
CA THR A 41 16.89 -13.40 -32.03
C THR A 41 18.23 -13.95 -32.49
N THR A 42 18.16 -15.03 -33.26
CA THR A 42 19.32 -15.67 -33.87
C THR A 42 19.27 -15.47 -35.39
N LEU A 43 20.42 -15.58 -36.06
CA LEU A 43 20.46 -15.49 -37.53
C LEU A 43 19.68 -16.63 -38.19
N GLY A 44 19.73 -17.84 -37.62
CA GLY A 44 19.01 -19.00 -38.12
C GLY A 44 17.49 -18.83 -38.06
N ASN A 45 16.95 -18.22 -37.00
CA ASN A 45 15.52 -17.92 -36.88
C ASN A 45 15.05 -16.82 -37.84
N LEU A 46 15.92 -15.87 -38.18
CA LEU A 46 15.59 -14.78 -39.12
C LEU A 46 15.61 -15.25 -40.56
N ILE A 47 16.65 -15.98 -40.94
CA ILE A 47 16.78 -16.53 -42.30
C ILE A 47 15.70 -17.56 -42.55
N ASP A 48 15.49 -18.44 -41.56
CA ASP A 48 14.50 -19.51 -41.57
C ASP A 48 14.58 -20.37 -42.85
N LEU A 49 15.76 -20.96 -43.09
CA LEU A 49 16.05 -21.70 -44.32
C LEU A 49 15.07 -22.87 -44.53
N GLY A 50 14.65 -23.54 -43.45
CA GLY A 50 13.58 -24.53 -43.43
C GLY A 50 12.32 -24.05 -44.15
N ASN A 51 11.70 -22.98 -43.64
CA ASN A 51 10.49 -22.41 -44.23
C ASN A 51 10.73 -21.83 -45.63
N GLN A 52 11.91 -21.27 -45.91
CA GLN A 52 12.25 -20.77 -47.26
C GLN A 52 12.28 -21.90 -48.28
N VAL A 53 12.87 -23.06 -47.95
CA VAL A 53 12.88 -24.23 -48.85
C VAL A 53 11.50 -24.86 -48.95
N GLU A 54 10.77 -24.97 -47.84
CA GLU A 54 9.42 -25.54 -47.83
C GLU A 54 8.47 -24.75 -48.72
N ASN A 55 8.36 -23.44 -48.50
CA ASN A 55 7.39 -22.60 -49.19
C ASN A 55 7.75 -22.37 -50.66
N ASN A 56 9.03 -22.24 -50.98
CA ASN A 56 9.46 -21.86 -52.32
C ASN A 56 9.79 -23.05 -53.23
N LEU A 57 10.19 -24.20 -52.70
CA LEU A 57 10.53 -25.38 -53.51
C LEU A 57 9.59 -26.57 -53.29
N ILE A 58 9.38 -26.96 -52.03
CA ILE A 58 8.71 -28.22 -51.71
C ILE A 58 7.21 -28.12 -51.96
N GLN A 59 6.56 -27.08 -51.45
CA GLN A 59 5.12 -26.90 -51.58
C GLN A 59 4.69 -26.80 -53.07
N PRO A 60 5.37 -26.02 -53.94
CA PRO A 60 5.02 -25.97 -55.36
C PRO A 60 5.17 -27.29 -56.11
N ILE A 61 6.13 -28.15 -55.71
CA ILE A 61 6.29 -29.50 -56.27
C ILE A 61 5.17 -30.42 -55.78
N ASN A 62 4.84 -30.38 -54.49
CA ASN A 62 3.75 -31.16 -53.90
C ASN A 62 2.38 -30.77 -54.50
N ASP A 63 2.16 -29.48 -54.75
CA ASP A 63 0.96 -28.96 -55.38
C ASP A 63 0.84 -29.46 -56.84
N TYR A 64 1.94 -29.48 -57.59
CA TYR A 64 1.98 -30.03 -58.95
C TYR A 64 1.49 -31.49 -58.99
N PHE A 65 2.03 -32.36 -58.13
CA PHE A 65 1.62 -33.77 -58.04
C PHE A 65 0.19 -33.97 -57.51
N SER A 66 -0.40 -32.95 -56.90
CA SER A 66 -1.78 -33.00 -56.40
C SER A 66 -2.81 -32.61 -57.47
N GLU A 67 -2.39 -31.90 -58.52
CA GLU A 67 -3.27 -31.36 -59.57
C GLU A 67 -3.44 -32.28 -60.79
N ASP A 68 -2.44 -33.09 -61.14
CA ASP A 68 -2.44 -33.98 -62.31
C ASP A 68 -2.40 -35.47 -61.91
N GLN A 69 -2.95 -36.35 -62.74
CA GLN A 69 -2.95 -37.82 -62.53
C GLN A 69 -2.04 -38.55 -63.52
N SER A 70 -1.32 -37.82 -64.38
CA SER A 70 -0.48 -38.39 -65.44
C SER A 70 0.90 -37.74 -65.54
N ASP A 71 1.51 -37.42 -64.40
CA ASP A 71 2.78 -36.69 -64.29
C ASP A 71 3.91 -37.32 -65.10
N THR A 72 4.63 -36.47 -65.86
CA THR A 72 5.82 -36.86 -66.60
C THR A 72 7.04 -36.07 -66.15
N THR A 73 8.23 -36.66 -66.31
CA THR A 73 9.49 -35.96 -66.00
C THR A 73 9.70 -34.69 -66.82
N GLU A 74 9.12 -34.60 -68.02
CA GLU A 74 9.23 -33.42 -68.90
C GLU A 74 8.31 -32.30 -68.41
N GLU A 75 7.09 -32.61 -67.96
CA GLU A 75 6.18 -31.64 -67.34
C GLU A 75 6.69 -31.13 -65.99
N LEU A 76 7.31 -32.00 -65.18
CA LEU A 76 7.95 -31.58 -63.92
C LEU A 76 9.16 -30.67 -64.17
N ILE A 77 10.00 -30.99 -65.16
CA ILE A 77 11.11 -30.09 -65.58
C ILE A 77 10.55 -28.76 -66.06
N ASP A 78 9.50 -28.76 -66.88
CA ASP A 78 8.85 -27.53 -67.34
C ASP A 78 8.27 -26.75 -66.16
N LYS A 79 7.71 -27.41 -65.15
CA LYS A 79 7.18 -26.77 -63.94
C LYS A 79 8.31 -26.13 -63.11
N LEU A 80 9.41 -26.84 -62.91
CA LEU A 80 10.60 -26.36 -62.18
C LEU A 80 11.25 -25.15 -62.89
N ASN A 81 11.46 -25.22 -64.20
CA ASN A 81 12.04 -24.12 -64.97
C ASN A 81 11.11 -22.89 -65.10
N ASN A 82 9.82 -23.04 -64.80
CA ASN A 82 8.85 -21.95 -64.84
C ASN A 82 8.36 -21.55 -63.44
N LEU A 83 9.08 -21.94 -62.39
CA LEU A 83 8.80 -21.53 -61.02
C LEU A 83 9.24 -20.07 -60.84
N ASP A 84 8.33 -19.13 -61.08
CA ASP A 84 8.57 -17.68 -60.96
C ASP A 84 8.17 -17.22 -59.55
N LEU A 85 9.05 -17.45 -58.58
CA LEU A 85 8.89 -17.01 -57.20
C LEU A 85 9.96 -15.95 -56.87
N PRO A 86 9.63 -14.92 -56.08
CA PRO A 86 10.61 -13.94 -55.64
C PRO A 86 11.73 -14.64 -54.86
N ASP A 87 12.97 -14.24 -55.15
CA ASP A 87 14.18 -14.69 -54.46
C ASP A 87 14.54 -16.18 -54.61
N LEU A 88 13.86 -16.90 -55.51
CA LEU A 88 14.18 -18.27 -55.91
C LEU A 88 14.45 -18.33 -57.41
N ASP A 89 15.57 -18.95 -57.78
CA ASP A 89 15.90 -19.31 -59.16
C ASP A 89 16.17 -20.82 -59.25
N ILE A 90 15.56 -21.46 -60.26
CA ILE A 90 15.79 -22.87 -60.58
C ILE A 90 16.31 -22.96 -62.01
N ASP A 91 17.51 -23.51 -62.14
CA ASP A 91 18.23 -23.60 -63.40
C ASP A 91 18.65 -25.04 -63.69
N ASN A 92 19.02 -25.29 -64.95
CA ASN A 92 19.62 -26.56 -65.39
C ASN A 92 18.81 -27.84 -65.04
N ALA A 93 17.49 -27.75 -64.93
CA ALA A 93 16.66 -28.92 -64.66
C ALA A 93 16.74 -29.96 -65.80
N GLN A 94 17.18 -31.18 -65.48
CA GLN A 94 17.49 -32.25 -66.43
C GLN A 94 17.15 -33.62 -65.85
N PHE A 95 16.71 -34.54 -66.71
CA PHE A 95 16.43 -35.93 -66.32
C PHE A 95 17.34 -36.92 -67.07
N ASP A 96 18.12 -37.70 -66.33
CA ASP A 96 18.89 -38.81 -66.87
C ASP A 96 18.08 -40.12 -66.79
N SER A 97 17.47 -40.51 -67.91
CA SER A 97 16.71 -41.75 -68.02
C SER A 97 17.50 -43.04 -67.80
N GLY A 98 18.84 -43.00 -67.89
CA GLY A 98 19.71 -44.15 -67.59
C GLY A 98 19.91 -44.36 -66.10
N LEU A 99 19.80 -43.28 -65.32
CA LEU A 99 19.95 -43.27 -63.86
C LEU A 99 18.62 -43.10 -63.12
N ASN A 100 17.54 -42.72 -63.82
CA ASN A 100 16.27 -42.29 -63.22
C ASN A 100 16.46 -41.13 -62.23
N LEU A 101 17.38 -40.22 -62.55
CA LEU A 101 17.77 -39.11 -61.70
C LEU A 101 17.34 -37.78 -62.34
N LEU A 102 16.53 -37.01 -61.62
CA LEU A 102 16.22 -35.62 -61.92
C LEU A 102 17.23 -34.72 -61.19
N THR A 103 17.90 -33.83 -61.90
CA THR A 103 18.85 -32.87 -61.31
C THR A 103 18.47 -31.45 -61.67
N PHE A 104 18.62 -30.50 -60.75
CA PHE A 104 18.45 -29.07 -61.01
C PHE A 104 19.33 -28.26 -60.05
N ASP A 105 19.69 -27.06 -60.47
CA ASP A 105 20.38 -26.07 -59.65
C ASP A 105 19.35 -25.15 -58.99
N LEU A 106 19.56 -24.88 -57.72
CA LEU A 106 18.70 -24.10 -56.84
C LEU A 106 19.50 -22.91 -56.32
N SER A 107 18.98 -21.71 -56.47
CA SER A 107 19.51 -20.48 -55.87
C SER A 107 18.41 -19.78 -55.09
N LEU A 108 18.62 -19.60 -53.79
CA LEU A 108 17.73 -18.86 -52.88
C LEU A 108 18.48 -17.65 -52.35
N SER A 109 17.93 -16.46 -52.56
CA SER A 109 18.50 -15.22 -52.05
C SER A 109 17.49 -14.24 -51.42
N PRO A 110 16.67 -14.69 -50.45
CA PRO A 110 15.69 -13.82 -49.80
C PRO A 110 16.35 -12.76 -48.91
N THR A 111 15.76 -11.57 -48.90
CA THR A 111 16.05 -10.51 -47.93
C THR A 111 14.84 -10.36 -47.00
N GLN A 112 15.06 -10.44 -45.69
CA GLN A 112 14.04 -10.21 -44.68
C GLN A 112 14.39 -8.99 -43.84
N THR A 113 13.44 -8.08 -43.64
CA THR A 113 13.57 -7.00 -42.66
C THR A 113 12.54 -7.19 -41.57
N LYS A 114 12.99 -7.21 -40.32
CA LYS A 114 12.13 -7.37 -39.14
C LYS A 114 12.46 -6.28 -38.13
N SER A 115 11.42 -5.62 -37.62
CA SER A 115 11.56 -4.71 -36.48
C SER A 115 11.66 -5.54 -35.21
N ILE A 116 12.73 -5.34 -34.44
CA ILE A 116 13.07 -6.13 -33.26
C ILE A 116 13.17 -5.20 -32.07
N ASN A 117 12.53 -5.58 -30.96
CA ASN A 117 12.67 -4.86 -29.70
C ASN A 117 14.13 -4.93 -29.24
N LEU A 118 14.67 -3.78 -28.86
CA LEU A 118 15.95 -3.73 -28.17
C LEU A 118 15.72 -4.26 -26.75
N ASN A 119 16.37 -5.36 -26.42
CA ASN A 119 16.48 -5.81 -25.04
C ASN A 119 17.96 -5.81 -24.68
N GLY A 120 18.36 -4.93 -23.77
CA GLY A 120 19.73 -4.88 -23.31
C GLY A 120 20.01 -5.84 -22.15
N GLY A 121 19.19 -6.86 -21.91
CA GLY A 121 19.28 -7.78 -20.78
C GLY A 121 20.69 -8.36 -20.54
N ASP A 122 21.38 -8.82 -21.58
CA ASP A 122 22.77 -9.32 -21.46
C ASP A 122 23.81 -8.21 -21.18
N PHE A 123 23.45 -6.98 -21.52
CA PHE A 123 24.32 -5.80 -21.44
C PHE A 123 23.88 -4.81 -20.37
N GLN A 124 22.90 -5.18 -19.53
CA GLN A 124 22.39 -4.37 -18.42
C GLN A 124 21.82 -3.00 -18.89
N LEU A 125 21.30 -2.94 -20.12
CA LEU A 125 20.58 -1.76 -20.63
C LEU A 125 19.07 -2.04 -20.66
N GLY A 126 18.31 -1.40 -19.77
CA GLY A 126 16.85 -1.41 -19.83
C GLY A 126 16.34 -0.32 -20.77
N PHE A 127 15.31 -0.61 -21.56
CA PHE A 127 14.56 0.38 -22.34
C PHE A 127 13.14 0.48 -21.76
N ASP A 128 12.62 1.70 -21.58
CA ASP A 128 11.23 1.91 -21.14
C ASP A 128 10.31 1.75 -22.38
N GLY A 129 9.71 0.57 -22.53
CA GLY A 129 8.75 0.24 -23.60
C GLY A 129 9.34 -0.48 -24.83
N GLU A 130 8.50 -0.68 -25.86
CA GLU A 130 8.84 -1.40 -27.09
C GLU A 130 9.69 -0.55 -28.06
N THR A 131 10.93 -0.27 -27.68
CA THR A 131 11.88 0.40 -28.57
C THR A 131 12.35 -0.57 -29.64
N GLN A 132 12.01 -0.32 -30.91
CA GLN A 132 12.33 -1.23 -32.02
C GLN A 132 13.44 -0.71 -32.94
N ILE A 133 14.22 -1.64 -33.48
CA ILE A 133 15.18 -1.40 -34.56
C ILE A 133 14.96 -2.37 -35.71
N ASP A 134 15.12 -1.89 -36.95
CA ASP A 134 15.02 -2.73 -38.14
C ASP A 134 16.31 -3.53 -38.34
N LEU A 135 16.19 -4.85 -38.21
CA LEU A 135 17.23 -5.80 -38.57
C LEU A 135 16.95 -6.34 -39.98
N THR A 136 17.95 -6.27 -40.85
CA THR A 136 17.87 -6.86 -42.20
C THR A 136 18.73 -8.12 -42.24
N ALA A 137 18.18 -9.23 -42.71
CA ALA A 137 18.89 -10.49 -42.92
C ALA A 137 18.81 -10.88 -44.40
N ASP A 138 19.95 -11.23 -44.98
CA ASP A 138 20.07 -11.74 -46.34
C ASP A 138 20.56 -13.19 -46.33
N LEU A 139 20.03 -13.99 -47.24
CA LEU A 139 20.51 -15.33 -47.52
C LEU A 139 21.10 -15.37 -48.93
N ASP A 140 22.15 -16.16 -49.11
CA ASP A 140 22.63 -16.61 -50.41
C ASP A 140 22.94 -18.11 -50.29
N PHE A 141 21.97 -18.90 -50.71
CA PHE A 141 22.01 -20.35 -50.70
C PHE A 141 21.98 -20.88 -52.12
N THR A 142 23.01 -21.63 -52.51
CA THR A 142 23.04 -22.30 -53.81
C THR A 142 23.34 -23.77 -53.64
N ALA A 143 22.56 -24.62 -54.29
CA ALA A 143 22.71 -26.07 -54.23
C ALA A 143 22.33 -26.73 -55.55
N THR A 144 22.92 -27.89 -55.83
CA THR A 144 22.42 -28.78 -56.88
C THR A 144 21.66 -29.93 -56.21
N VAL A 145 20.38 -30.08 -56.55
CA VAL A 145 19.50 -31.12 -56.01
C VAL A 145 19.40 -32.25 -57.02
N GLY A 146 19.55 -33.50 -56.56
CA GLY A 146 19.34 -34.71 -57.33
C GLY A 146 18.27 -35.59 -56.70
N LEU A 147 17.20 -35.91 -57.43
CA LEU A 147 16.08 -36.73 -56.99
C LEU A 147 16.06 -38.05 -57.79
N ASP A 148 16.33 -39.18 -57.15
CA ASP A 148 16.28 -40.52 -57.76
C ASP A 148 14.86 -41.09 -57.63
N LEU A 149 14.21 -41.30 -58.77
CA LEU A 149 12.83 -41.78 -58.83
C LEU A 149 12.69 -43.27 -58.49
N ASN A 150 13.76 -44.06 -58.52
CA ASN A 150 13.72 -45.47 -58.16
C ASN A 150 14.06 -45.71 -56.70
N ASN A 151 15.00 -44.94 -56.16
CA ASN A 151 15.56 -45.16 -54.84
C ASN A 151 15.94 -43.83 -54.18
N GLN A 152 15.08 -43.36 -53.27
CA GLN A 152 15.29 -42.13 -52.49
C GLN A 152 16.70 -42.04 -51.87
N GLU A 153 17.29 -43.16 -51.45
CA GLU A 153 18.62 -43.22 -50.81
C GLU A 153 19.75 -42.65 -51.70
N ASN A 154 19.56 -42.66 -53.02
CA ASN A 154 20.52 -42.10 -53.99
C ASN A 154 20.24 -40.64 -54.32
N SER A 155 19.11 -40.08 -53.87
CA SER A 155 18.87 -38.64 -53.96
C SER A 155 19.93 -37.92 -53.14
N PHE A 156 20.32 -36.74 -53.58
CA PHE A 156 21.38 -35.97 -52.95
C PHE A 156 21.12 -34.46 -53.04
N ILE A 157 21.81 -33.73 -52.16
CA ILE A 157 22.01 -32.29 -52.26
C ILE A 157 23.51 -32.00 -52.25
N ASP A 158 23.95 -31.16 -53.18
CA ASP A 158 25.33 -30.65 -53.24
C ASP A 158 25.26 -29.15 -52.97
N ILE A 159 25.52 -28.76 -51.72
CA ILE A 159 25.41 -27.37 -51.27
C ILE A 159 26.69 -26.63 -51.64
N ASN A 160 26.60 -25.79 -52.65
CA ASN A 160 27.72 -25.02 -53.18
C ASN A 160 28.03 -23.79 -52.31
N LYS A 161 26.98 -23.17 -51.77
CA LYS A 161 27.08 -21.99 -50.90
C LYS A 161 25.92 -21.95 -49.93
N LEU A 162 26.22 -21.61 -48.68
CA LEU A 162 25.24 -21.15 -47.70
C LEU A 162 25.89 -19.99 -46.96
N LEU A 163 25.46 -18.78 -47.29
CA LEU A 163 25.90 -17.55 -46.66
C LEU A 163 24.66 -16.84 -46.11
N GLY A 164 24.61 -16.72 -44.79
CA GLY A 164 23.65 -15.85 -44.11
C GLY A 164 24.35 -14.57 -43.68
N THR A 165 23.73 -13.41 -43.89
CA THR A 165 24.17 -12.15 -43.30
C THR A 165 23.03 -11.50 -42.57
N ALA A 166 23.33 -10.74 -41.51
CA ALA A 166 22.39 -9.81 -40.91
C ALA A 166 23.07 -8.50 -40.60
N SER A 167 22.35 -7.40 -40.75
CA SER A 167 22.84 -6.08 -40.43
C SER A 167 21.79 -5.17 -39.82
N VAL A 168 22.26 -4.30 -38.94
CA VAL A 168 21.55 -3.13 -38.42
C VAL A 168 22.40 -1.92 -38.75
N ASP A 169 21.82 -0.93 -39.45
CA ASP A 169 22.42 0.39 -39.62
C ASP A 169 21.32 1.44 -39.49
N ASN A 170 21.26 2.08 -38.33
CA ASN A 170 20.33 3.17 -38.08
C ASN A 170 21.01 4.56 -38.16
N THR A 171 22.21 4.67 -38.75
CA THR A 171 22.93 5.96 -38.84
C THR A 171 22.12 7.06 -39.57
N ASN A 172 21.21 6.66 -40.45
CA ASN A 172 20.31 7.56 -41.18
C ASN A 172 18.95 7.78 -40.48
N SER A 173 18.67 7.07 -39.40
CA SER A 173 17.47 7.22 -38.57
C SER A 173 17.85 6.93 -37.11
N PRO A 174 18.59 7.86 -36.46
CA PRO A 174 19.13 7.65 -35.13
C PRO A 174 18.04 7.36 -34.09
N LEU A 175 18.39 6.51 -33.14
CA LEU A 175 17.53 6.03 -32.08
C LEU A 175 17.30 7.13 -31.04
N ASN A 176 16.04 7.35 -30.67
CA ASN A 176 15.68 8.07 -29.45
C ASN A 176 14.79 7.15 -28.63
N ALA A 177 15.19 6.88 -27.39
CA ALA A 177 14.50 5.91 -26.55
C ALA A 177 14.68 6.27 -25.07
N ASP A 178 13.64 6.08 -24.28
CA ASP A 178 13.76 6.20 -22.82
C ASP A 178 14.45 4.94 -22.26
N LEU A 179 15.29 5.15 -21.26
CA LEU A 179 16.03 4.08 -20.60
C LEU A 179 15.37 3.73 -19.27
N ASP A 180 15.31 2.45 -18.97
CA ASP A 180 14.94 1.96 -17.64
C ASP A 180 16.20 1.77 -16.77
N VAL A 181 16.52 2.82 -16.01
CA VAL A 181 17.68 2.87 -15.10
C VAL A 181 17.20 2.97 -13.64
N GLY A 182 16.26 2.11 -13.25
CA GLY A 182 15.70 2.08 -11.91
C GLY A 182 14.98 3.40 -11.62
N PHE A 183 15.44 4.14 -10.62
CA PHE A 183 14.81 5.40 -10.21
C PHE A 183 15.43 6.64 -10.87
N LEU A 184 16.29 6.49 -11.88
CA LEU A 184 16.88 7.60 -12.63
C LEU A 184 16.23 7.75 -14.00
N GLY A 185 15.69 8.94 -14.27
CA GLY A 185 15.18 9.28 -15.59
C GLY A 185 16.32 9.55 -16.56
N ALA A 186 16.47 8.71 -17.58
CA ALA A 186 17.47 8.85 -18.63
C ALA A 186 16.88 8.49 -19.99
N SER A 187 17.44 9.05 -21.07
CA SER A 187 17.06 8.71 -22.43
C SER A 187 18.25 8.76 -23.38
N ILE A 188 18.19 7.97 -24.43
CA ILE A 188 19.11 8.02 -25.55
C ILE A 188 18.69 9.13 -26.49
N GLN A 189 19.64 9.96 -26.89
CA GLN A 189 19.46 11.02 -27.88
C GLN A 189 20.33 10.73 -29.10
N GLU A 190 19.70 10.56 -30.26
CA GLU A 190 20.36 10.30 -31.53
C GLU A 190 21.37 9.12 -31.52
N GLY A 191 21.03 8.03 -30.84
CA GLY A 191 21.87 6.84 -30.72
C GLY A 191 22.05 6.10 -32.05
N THR A 192 23.26 5.62 -32.32
CA THR A 192 23.60 4.85 -33.51
C THR A 192 24.01 3.42 -33.15
N ILE A 193 23.53 2.45 -33.90
CA ILE A 193 23.85 1.03 -33.81
C ILE A 193 24.25 0.59 -35.22
N ASP A 194 25.47 0.06 -35.32
CA ASP A 194 26.03 -0.58 -36.50
C ASP A 194 26.37 -2.02 -36.12
N LEU A 195 25.57 -2.97 -36.61
CA LEU A 195 25.77 -4.40 -36.40
C LEU A 195 25.90 -5.05 -37.77
N ASP A 196 26.94 -5.86 -37.94
CA ASP A 196 27.12 -6.72 -39.10
C ASP A 196 27.42 -8.13 -38.61
N ALA A 197 26.69 -9.12 -39.12
CA ALA A 197 26.90 -10.53 -38.87
C ALA A 197 26.94 -11.29 -40.19
N SER A 198 27.84 -12.26 -40.30
CA SER A 198 27.95 -13.14 -41.46
C SER A 198 28.31 -14.55 -41.00
N ILE A 199 27.56 -15.53 -41.49
CA ILE A 199 27.81 -16.95 -41.24
C ILE A 199 27.88 -17.64 -42.60
N GLU A 200 29.03 -18.23 -42.89
CA GLU A 200 29.25 -19.07 -44.05
C GLU A 200 29.37 -20.53 -43.61
N ALA A 201 28.64 -21.41 -44.28
CA ALA A 201 28.73 -22.84 -44.04
C ALA A 201 29.48 -23.55 -45.16
N THR A 202 30.38 -24.45 -44.77
CA THR A 202 31.02 -25.40 -45.68
C THR A 202 30.59 -26.81 -45.31
N PHE A 203 30.34 -27.62 -46.33
CA PHE A 203 29.77 -28.95 -46.17
C PHE A 203 30.82 -30.01 -46.49
N ASN A 204 30.92 -31.02 -45.62
CA ASN A 204 31.77 -32.18 -45.83
C ASN A 204 30.90 -33.36 -46.25
N ASP A 205 31.27 -34.01 -47.35
CA ASP A 205 30.68 -35.27 -47.77
C ASP A 205 31.29 -36.44 -46.96
N PRO A 206 30.52 -37.13 -46.11
CA PRO A 206 31.02 -38.24 -45.29
C PRO A 206 31.13 -39.57 -46.05
N GLY A 207 30.44 -39.73 -47.18
CA GLY A 207 30.49 -40.94 -48.02
C GLY A 207 31.62 -40.95 -49.04
N GLY A 208 32.19 -39.78 -49.34
CA GLY A 208 33.30 -39.61 -50.27
C GLY A 208 32.90 -39.73 -51.75
N ASN A 209 31.64 -39.44 -52.07
CA ASN A 209 31.00 -39.45 -53.39
C ASN A 209 31.08 -38.10 -54.14
N GLY A 210 31.91 -37.17 -53.69
CA GLY A 210 32.31 -35.98 -54.43
C GLY A 210 31.45 -34.75 -54.13
N ASN A 211 31.28 -34.45 -52.85
CA ASN A 211 30.52 -33.32 -52.27
C ASN A 211 28.99 -33.50 -52.23
N LYS A 212 28.50 -34.66 -52.65
CA LYS A 212 27.07 -34.95 -52.68
C LYS A 212 26.62 -35.56 -51.37
N ILE A 213 25.81 -34.85 -50.62
CA ILE A 213 25.19 -35.36 -49.40
C ILE A 213 23.95 -36.14 -49.81
N THR A 214 24.00 -37.46 -49.70
CA THR A 214 22.88 -38.36 -50.02
C THR A 214 21.89 -38.45 -48.86
N LEU A 215 20.66 -38.84 -49.14
CA LEU A 215 19.66 -39.03 -48.07
C LEU A 215 20.05 -40.11 -47.07
N SER A 216 20.73 -41.18 -47.51
CA SER A 216 21.27 -42.20 -46.60
C SER A 216 22.28 -41.64 -45.60
N GLU A 217 22.94 -40.53 -45.93
CA GLU A 217 23.88 -39.84 -45.06
C GLU A 217 23.18 -38.86 -44.12
N LEU A 218 22.01 -38.35 -44.51
CA LEU A 218 21.15 -37.48 -43.70
C LEU A 218 20.24 -38.25 -42.73
N GLU A 219 20.03 -39.54 -42.97
CA GLU A 219 19.17 -40.38 -42.15
C GLU A 219 19.75 -40.56 -40.73
N ILE A 220 19.15 -39.88 -39.75
CA ILE A 220 19.49 -39.98 -38.33
C ILE A 220 19.17 -41.40 -37.85
N ALA A 221 20.19 -42.13 -37.41
CA ALA A 221 20.06 -43.51 -36.97
C ALA A 221 19.13 -43.68 -35.76
N GLU A 222 18.08 -44.49 -35.89
CA GLU A 222 17.62 -45.31 -34.77
C GLU A 222 18.66 -46.43 -34.53
N SER A 223 19.66 -46.10 -33.71
CA SER A 223 20.56 -46.97 -32.93
C SER A 223 21.41 -48.10 -33.53
N ASP A 224 21.31 -48.56 -34.80
CA ASP A 224 22.01 -49.83 -35.16
C ASP A 224 22.57 -49.99 -36.61
N SER A 225 22.96 -48.92 -37.32
CA SER A 225 23.57 -49.05 -38.68
C SER A 225 24.91 -48.32 -38.83
N GLU A 226 25.95 -49.05 -39.30
CA GLU A 226 27.37 -48.62 -39.41
C GLU A 226 27.66 -47.53 -40.48
N LYS A 227 26.65 -46.79 -40.99
CA LYS A 227 26.83 -45.76 -42.04
C LYS A 227 25.86 -44.57 -41.96
N GLN A 228 25.54 -44.11 -40.75
CA GLN A 228 24.69 -42.93 -40.54
C GLN A 228 25.44 -41.88 -39.72
N ILE A 229 25.38 -40.61 -40.12
CA ILE A 229 26.00 -39.49 -39.40
C ILE A 229 25.27 -39.35 -38.07
N GLN A 230 25.99 -39.54 -36.95
CA GLN A 230 25.38 -39.44 -35.61
C GLN A 230 25.24 -37.98 -35.14
N ASN A 231 25.94 -37.02 -35.77
CA ASN A 231 25.89 -35.60 -35.41
C ASN A 231 26.09 -34.70 -36.64
N ILE A 232 25.23 -33.71 -36.83
CA ILE A 232 25.32 -32.69 -37.90
C ILE A 232 26.68 -31.94 -37.94
N GLN A 233 27.43 -31.95 -36.84
CA GLN A 233 28.80 -31.42 -36.74
C GLN A 233 29.81 -32.10 -37.67
N ASP A 234 29.56 -33.36 -38.08
CA ASP A 234 30.42 -34.06 -39.04
C ASP A 234 30.14 -33.61 -40.49
N LEU A 235 28.95 -33.05 -40.73
CA LEU A 235 28.46 -32.62 -42.04
C LEU A 235 28.80 -31.15 -42.33
N VAL A 236 28.67 -30.28 -41.34
CA VAL A 236 28.75 -28.82 -41.52
C VAL A 236 29.83 -28.20 -40.65
N ASN A 237 30.68 -27.41 -41.28
CA ASN A 237 31.58 -26.48 -40.61
C ASN A 237 31.10 -25.04 -40.86
N LEU A 238 30.89 -24.29 -39.79
CA LEU A 238 30.53 -22.88 -39.86
C LEU A 238 31.77 -22.00 -39.66
N SER A 239 31.88 -20.94 -40.44
CA SER A 239 32.74 -19.81 -40.18
C SER A 239 31.89 -18.56 -40.00
N SER A 240 32.03 -17.89 -38.86
CA SER A 240 31.23 -16.72 -38.50
C SER A 240 32.11 -15.51 -38.25
N THR A 241 31.62 -14.35 -38.68
CA THR A 241 32.17 -13.04 -38.34
C THR A 241 31.02 -12.15 -37.90
N GLY A 242 31.17 -11.44 -36.80
CA GLY A 242 30.17 -10.47 -36.36
C GLY A 242 30.81 -9.29 -35.67
N THR A 243 30.48 -8.07 -36.07
CA THR A 243 30.94 -6.84 -35.42
C THR A 243 29.75 -6.02 -34.98
N ILE A 244 29.91 -5.32 -33.85
CA ILE A 244 28.91 -4.36 -33.38
C ILE A 244 29.60 -3.11 -32.85
N LEU A 245 29.05 -1.96 -33.16
CA LEU A 245 29.34 -0.67 -32.56
C LEU A 245 28.02 0.05 -32.30
N ALA A 246 27.62 0.13 -31.04
CA ALA A 246 26.58 1.05 -30.61
C ALA A 246 27.22 2.25 -29.91
N ASN A 247 26.88 3.46 -30.34
CA ASN A 247 27.18 4.70 -29.63
C ASN A 247 25.84 5.32 -29.27
N LEU A 248 25.53 5.35 -27.97
CA LEU A 248 24.24 5.77 -27.45
C LEU A 248 24.49 6.96 -26.51
N PRO A 249 24.44 8.20 -27.02
CA PRO A 249 24.52 9.39 -26.18
C PRO A 249 23.33 9.41 -25.23
N VAL A 250 23.60 9.56 -23.93
CA VAL A 250 22.59 9.55 -22.86
C VAL A 250 22.38 10.97 -22.36
N GLU A 251 21.13 11.38 -22.32
CA GLU A 251 20.66 12.57 -21.63
C GLU A 251 19.94 12.16 -20.35
N ILE A 252 20.45 12.63 -19.21
CA ILE A 252 19.73 12.52 -17.94
C ILE A 252 18.58 13.53 -17.98
N LYS A 253 17.35 13.07 -17.75
CA LYS A 253 16.16 13.94 -17.75
C LYS A 253 16.38 15.04 -16.70
N SER A 254 16.02 16.28 -17.06
CA SER A 254 16.04 17.40 -16.12
C SER A 254 14.82 17.36 -15.21
N GLY A 255 14.98 17.77 -13.96
CA GLY A 255 13.88 18.04 -13.02
C GLY A 255 14.37 18.95 -11.89
N ASP A 256 13.50 19.23 -10.91
CA ASP A 256 13.78 20.04 -9.72
C ASP A 256 14.59 19.28 -8.65
N ILE A 257 15.61 18.54 -9.09
CA ILE A 257 16.59 17.83 -8.27
C ILE A 257 18.02 18.18 -8.70
N VAL A 258 18.91 18.35 -7.72
CA VAL A 258 20.33 18.56 -7.97
C VAL A 258 21.04 17.19 -8.02
N LEU A 259 21.40 16.73 -9.23
CA LEU A 259 22.07 15.45 -9.48
C LEU A 259 23.60 15.57 -9.59
N GLY A 260 24.21 16.53 -8.88
CA GLY A 260 25.65 16.76 -8.97
C GLY A 260 26.09 17.31 -10.34
N SER A 261 27.28 16.91 -10.82
CA SER A 261 27.76 17.36 -12.13
C SER A 261 27.34 16.37 -13.21
N THR A 262 26.52 16.80 -14.17
CA THR A 262 26.07 15.94 -15.27
C THR A 262 26.96 16.13 -16.51
N PRO A 263 28.07 15.38 -16.70
CA PRO A 263 28.77 15.37 -17.97
C PRO A 263 27.87 14.82 -19.08
N SER A 264 28.21 15.09 -20.35
CA SER A 264 27.63 14.33 -21.46
C SER A 264 27.96 12.86 -21.28
N GLN A 265 26.94 12.03 -21.18
CA GLN A 265 27.07 10.59 -20.94
C GLN A 265 26.96 9.86 -22.29
N GLU A 266 27.75 8.80 -22.48
CA GLU A 266 27.72 7.98 -23.69
C GLU A 266 27.86 6.52 -23.26
N ILE A 267 26.88 5.70 -23.63
CA ILE A 267 27.01 4.25 -23.55
C ILE A 267 27.62 3.79 -24.87
N THR A 268 28.68 2.99 -24.80
CA THR A 268 29.23 2.32 -25.98
C THR A 268 29.14 0.82 -25.82
N LEU A 269 28.70 0.13 -26.87
CA LEU A 269 28.74 -1.34 -26.93
C LEU A 269 29.59 -1.78 -28.11
N GLY A 270 30.55 -2.64 -27.82
CA GLY A 270 31.47 -3.15 -28.82
C GLY A 270 32.44 -2.09 -29.33
N ASP A 271 33.26 -2.48 -30.31
CA ASP A 271 34.30 -1.63 -30.88
C ASP A 271 34.24 -1.57 -32.42
N GLY A 272 33.23 -2.21 -33.02
CA GLY A 272 33.07 -2.34 -34.48
C GLY A 272 34.12 -3.21 -35.17
N THR A 273 34.94 -3.96 -34.43
CA THR A 273 36.06 -4.73 -34.99
C THR A 273 36.26 -6.13 -34.41
N THR A 274 35.85 -6.36 -33.15
CA THR A 274 35.97 -7.64 -32.46
C THR A 274 34.85 -8.58 -32.86
N ASN A 275 35.19 -9.85 -33.15
CA ASN A 275 34.22 -10.87 -33.52
C ASN A 275 33.36 -11.28 -32.31
N PHE A 276 32.09 -10.86 -32.26
CA PHE A 276 31.24 -11.14 -31.10
C PHE A 276 30.87 -12.62 -30.94
N PHE A 277 30.99 -13.44 -31.99
CA PHE A 277 30.83 -14.90 -31.90
C PHE A 277 32.01 -15.59 -31.18
N GLU A 278 33.15 -14.91 -31.05
CA GLU A 278 34.34 -15.43 -30.34
C GLU A 278 34.51 -14.80 -28.96
N THR A 279 34.11 -13.54 -28.78
CA THR A 279 34.27 -12.78 -27.54
C THR A 279 33.08 -11.85 -27.36
N ALA A 280 32.35 -11.99 -26.26
CA ALA A 280 31.19 -11.15 -25.97
C ALA A 280 31.56 -9.64 -26.04
N PRO A 281 30.74 -8.82 -26.70
CA PRO A 281 31.03 -7.40 -26.82
C PRO A 281 31.02 -6.76 -25.44
N GLN A 282 31.95 -5.83 -25.22
CA GLN A 282 32.06 -5.13 -23.95
C GLN A 282 31.17 -3.89 -23.98
N ILE A 283 30.45 -3.66 -22.89
CA ILE A 283 29.71 -2.44 -22.68
C ILE A 283 30.51 -1.49 -21.81
N GLN A 284 30.56 -0.23 -22.21
CA GLN A 284 31.05 0.85 -21.37
C GLN A 284 29.87 1.74 -20.99
N LEU A 285 29.58 1.77 -19.70
CA LEU A 285 28.52 2.58 -19.13
C LEU A 285 29.06 3.98 -18.79
N PRO A 286 28.21 5.01 -18.86
CA PRO A 286 28.56 6.33 -18.37
C PRO A 286 28.64 6.33 -16.83
N ASP A 287 29.03 7.46 -16.23
CA ASP A 287 29.44 7.61 -14.82
C ASP A 287 28.98 6.46 -13.91
N GLU A 288 29.91 5.53 -13.62
CA GLU A 288 29.60 4.27 -12.96
C GLU A 288 28.91 4.48 -11.60
N LYS A 289 29.10 5.61 -10.92
CA LYS A 289 28.50 5.81 -9.59
C LYS A 289 27.04 6.21 -9.67
N LEU A 290 26.72 7.32 -10.35
CA LEU A 290 25.33 7.82 -10.45
C LEU A 290 24.42 6.73 -11.02
N TRP A 291 24.87 6.05 -12.07
CA TRP A 291 24.10 5.00 -12.71
C TRP A 291 23.86 3.80 -11.79
N LYS A 292 24.91 3.33 -11.11
CA LYS A 292 24.81 2.18 -10.19
C LYS A 292 23.90 2.47 -8.99
N ASP A 293 23.96 3.67 -8.45
CA ASP A 293 23.21 4.07 -7.25
C ASP A 293 21.70 4.05 -7.48
N PHE A 294 21.25 4.51 -8.65
CA PHE A 294 19.81 4.57 -8.96
C PHE A 294 19.25 3.30 -9.59
N THR A 295 20.08 2.42 -10.16
CA THR A 295 19.62 1.17 -10.78
C THR A 295 18.99 0.22 -9.75
N ASN A 296 19.44 0.28 -8.49
CA ASN A 296 19.00 -0.65 -7.44
C ASN A 296 17.66 -0.26 -6.80
N ILE A 297 17.18 0.97 -6.94
CA ILE A 297 15.92 1.43 -6.34
C ILE A 297 14.91 1.74 -7.44
N THR A 298 13.63 1.52 -7.18
CA THR A 298 12.51 1.86 -8.08
C THR A 298 11.57 2.87 -7.41
N ALA A 299 10.71 3.50 -8.21
CA ALA A 299 9.64 4.37 -7.68
C ALA A 299 8.70 3.63 -6.70
N LYS A 300 8.45 2.34 -6.95
CA LYS A 300 7.64 1.48 -6.07
C LYS A 300 8.28 1.27 -4.71
N ASP A 301 9.59 1.04 -4.67
CA ASP A 301 10.29 0.90 -3.39
C ASP A 301 10.22 2.20 -2.59
N PHE A 302 10.38 3.36 -3.24
CA PHE A 302 10.26 4.67 -2.58
C PHE A 302 8.90 4.85 -1.88
N ILE A 303 7.77 4.55 -2.55
CA ILE A 303 6.45 4.62 -1.92
C ILE A 303 6.31 3.63 -0.76
N GLY A 304 6.85 2.41 -0.92
CA GLY A 304 6.90 1.43 0.16
C GLY A 304 7.60 1.97 1.40
N ILE A 305 8.72 2.67 1.21
CA ILE A 305 9.47 3.31 2.30
C ILE A 305 8.66 4.39 3.00
N VAL A 306 8.03 5.27 2.23
CA VAL A 306 7.22 6.38 2.78
C VAL A 306 6.06 5.83 3.62
N ARG A 307 5.40 4.76 3.16
CA ARG A 307 4.35 4.07 3.92
C ARG A 307 4.87 3.44 5.21
N GLN A 308 6.09 2.87 5.21
CA GLN A 308 6.72 2.38 6.44
C GLN A 308 6.96 3.52 7.44
N LEU A 309 7.44 4.67 6.98
CA LEU A 309 7.58 5.86 7.84
C LEU A 309 6.22 6.30 8.41
N GLY A 310 5.15 6.26 7.60
CA GLY A 310 3.79 6.51 8.06
C GLY A 310 3.34 5.56 9.18
N SER A 311 3.56 4.26 9.00
CA SER A 311 3.25 3.25 10.02
C SER A 311 4.06 3.47 11.30
N TRP A 312 5.33 3.84 11.19
CA TRP A 312 6.14 4.18 12.36
C TRP A 312 5.60 5.42 13.10
N LEU A 313 5.22 6.47 12.37
CA LEU A 313 4.60 7.67 12.96
C LEU A 313 3.28 7.34 13.68
N ASP A 314 2.50 6.38 13.17
CA ASP A 314 1.30 5.89 13.85
C ASP A 314 1.63 5.19 15.17
N GLN A 315 2.67 4.35 15.19
CA GLN A 315 3.11 3.70 16.43
C GLN A 315 3.64 4.73 17.45
N LEU A 316 4.34 5.77 16.99
CA LEU A 316 4.78 6.87 17.85
C LEU A 316 3.58 7.58 18.48
N ARG A 317 2.52 7.83 17.72
CA ARG A 317 1.26 8.41 18.20
C ARG A 317 0.57 7.56 19.26
N GLN A 318 0.72 6.24 19.21
CA GLN A 318 0.18 5.32 20.21
C GLN A 318 1.05 5.21 21.49
N SER A 319 2.23 5.84 21.51
CA SER A 319 3.12 5.84 22.67
C SER A 319 2.66 6.77 23.79
N ASP A 320 3.22 6.57 24.99
CA ASP A 320 2.93 7.38 26.18
C ASP A 320 3.17 8.89 25.99
N ILE A 321 3.98 9.30 25.01
CA ILE A 321 4.25 10.73 24.71
C ILE A 321 2.99 11.45 24.23
N TYR A 322 2.15 10.76 23.47
CA TYR A 322 0.87 11.26 22.95
C TYR A 322 -0.33 10.75 23.76
N GLY A 323 -0.09 10.00 24.83
CA GLY A 323 -1.11 9.50 25.76
C GLY A 323 -1.70 10.55 26.71
N ILE A 324 -1.52 11.84 26.43
CA ILE A 324 -2.06 12.93 27.26
C ILE A 324 -3.58 12.95 27.11
N GLU A 325 -4.29 12.68 28.21
CA GLU A 325 -5.74 12.76 28.27
C GLU A 325 -6.21 14.21 28.14
N ILE A 326 -7.16 14.44 27.24
CA ILE A 326 -7.75 15.75 27.00
C ILE A 326 -9.01 15.87 27.86
N PRO A 327 -9.08 16.85 28.79
CA PRO A 327 -10.23 17.01 29.66
C PRO A 327 -11.47 17.40 28.86
N PHE A 328 -12.63 17.09 29.42
CA PHE A 328 -13.96 17.41 28.87
C PHE A 328 -14.43 16.54 27.69
N ILE A 329 -13.66 15.53 27.25
CA ILE A 329 -14.00 14.73 26.06
C ILE A 329 -13.75 13.21 26.21
N ASN A 330 -14.33 12.58 27.23
CA ASN A 330 -14.48 11.12 27.40
C ASN A 330 -13.21 10.30 27.07
N ASN A 331 -12.18 10.44 27.91
CA ASN A 331 -10.94 9.65 27.83
C ASN A 331 -10.24 9.69 26.47
N GLN A 332 -10.46 10.74 25.66
CA GLN A 332 -9.70 10.95 24.44
C GLN A 332 -8.29 11.44 24.78
N THR A 333 -7.31 10.89 24.08
CA THR A 333 -5.91 11.33 24.19
C THR A 333 -5.54 12.19 22.99
N LEU A 334 -4.47 12.98 23.14
CA LEU A 334 -3.89 13.71 22.01
C LEU A 334 -3.59 12.79 20.81
N GLY A 335 -3.05 11.60 21.07
CA GLY A 335 -2.75 10.61 20.03
C GLY A 335 -4.01 10.11 19.30
N ASN A 336 -5.12 9.86 20.00
CA ASN A 336 -6.35 9.40 19.35
C ASN A 336 -6.93 10.43 18.38
N LEU A 337 -6.78 11.72 18.70
CA LEU A 337 -7.36 12.84 17.96
C LEU A 337 -6.48 13.32 16.80
N LEU A 338 -5.19 12.97 16.81
CA LEU A 338 -4.21 13.37 15.81
C LEU A 338 -3.80 12.19 14.92
N ASP A 339 -4.60 11.85 13.90
CA ASP A 339 -4.28 10.74 12.99
C ASP A 339 -3.17 11.12 11.98
N ILE A 340 -1.91 10.96 12.40
CA ILE A 340 -0.73 11.31 11.60
C ILE A 340 -0.58 10.38 10.39
N GLU A 341 -0.97 9.11 10.49
CA GLU A 341 -0.89 8.15 9.39
C GLU A 341 -1.82 8.55 8.26
N THR A 342 -3.11 8.75 8.58
CA THR A 342 -4.10 9.19 7.60
C THR A 342 -3.73 10.55 7.03
N ALA A 343 -3.19 11.46 7.86
CA ALA A 343 -2.73 12.76 7.39
C ALA A 343 -1.56 12.65 6.41
N LEU A 344 -0.55 11.80 6.68
CA LEU A 344 0.56 11.56 5.77
C LEU A 344 0.07 10.91 4.47
N GLU A 345 -0.79 9.89 4.58
CA GLU A 345 -1.36 9.22 3.41
C GLU A 345 -2.10 10.22 2.52
N ASN A 346 -2.99 11.04 3.08
CA ASN A 346 -3.78 12.01 2.31
C ASN A 346 -2.97 13.22 1.80
N SER A 347 -2.04 13.73 2.61
CA SER A 347 -1.26 14.93 2.27
C SER A 347 -0.17 14.63 1.25
N PHE A 348 0.32 13.39 1.21
CA PHE A 348 1.52 12.99 0.48
C PHE A 348 1.26 11.78 -0.43
N VAL A 349 1.07 10.58 0.14
CA VAL A 349 1.05 9.32 -0.64
C VAL A 349 -0.08 9.29 -1.67
N SER A 350 -1.30 9.68 -1.30
CA SER A 350 -2.47 9.68 -2.17
C SER A 350 -2.35 10.66 -3.34
N LYS A 351 -1.44 11.63 -3.25
CA LYS A 351 -1.15 12.61 -4.32
C LYS A 351 -0.02 12.16 -5.24
N LEU A 352 0.70 11.11 -4.86
CA LEU A 352 1.74 10.45 -5.66
C LEU A 352 1.21 9.25 -6.45
N ILE A 353 -0.04 8.86 -6.19
CA ILE A 353 -0.71 7.73 -6.81
C ILE A 353 -2.03 8.16 -7.47
N GLN A 354 -2.38 7.51 -8.58
CA GLN A 354 -3.69 7.60 -9.22
C GLN A 354 -4.54 6.41 -8.75
N LYS A 355 -5.74 6.70 -8.23
CA LYS A 355 -6.72 5.66 -7.88
C LYS A 355 -7.73 5.49 -9.00
N GLU A 356 -7.80 4.30 -9.58
CA GLU A 356 -8.82 3.94 -10.57
C GLU A 356 -9.75 2.86 -10.03
N ASP A 357 -11.05 3.15 -9.99
CA ASP A 357 -12.06 2.16 -9.62
C ASP A 357 -12.43 1.33 -10.86
N ILE A 358 -12.01 0.06 -10.89
CA ILE A 358 -12.46 -0.88 -11.91
C ILE A 358 -13.78 -1.51 -11.47
N GLN A 359 -14.84 -1.21 -12.21
CA GLN A 359 -16.10 -1.95 -12.11
C GLN A 359 -15.94 -3.30 -12.82
N LEU A 360 -15.82 -4.37 -12.04
CA LEU A 360 -15.91 -5.74 -12.55
C LEU A 360 -17.35 -6.23 -12.38
N ASP A 361 -17.78 -7.16 -13.23
CA ASP A 361 -19.11 -7.80 -13.30
C ASP A 361 -20.38 -6.91 -13.17
N PRO A 362 -21.14 -6.67 -14.25
CA PRO A 362 -22.41 -5.95 -14.18
C PRO A 362 -23.54 -6.69 -13.43
N ASP A 363 -23.38 -7.96 -13.06
CA ASP A 363 -24.36 -8.77 -12.32
C ASP A 363 -24.06 -8.89 -10.81
N ASP A 364 -22.93 -8.37 -10.33
CA ASP A 364 -22.56 -8.31 -8.90
C ASP A 364 -22.49 -6.84 -8.42
N PRO A 365 -23.41 -6.37 -7.56
CA PRO A 365 -23.46 -4.98 -7.14
C PRO A 365 -22.32 -4.56 -6.19
N ASP A 366 -21.48 -5.50 -5.73
CA ASP A 366 -20.37 -5.24 -4.80
C ASP A 366 -18.97 -5.43 -5.43
N SER A 367 -18.86 -5.73 -6.73
CA SER A 367 -17.57 -5.91 -7.42
C SER A 367 -16.95 -4.59 -7.90
N THR A 368 -16.27 -3.92 -6.97
CA THR A 368 -15.34 -2.82 -7.28
C THR A 368 -13.95 -3.18 -6.78
N VAL A 369 -12.96 -3.16 -7.67
CA VAL A 369 -11.54 -3.23 -7.30
C VAL A 369 -10.96 -1.84 -7.50
N SER A 370 -10.39 -1.25 -6.45
CA SER A 370 -9.63 0.00 -6.56
C SER A 370 -8.16 -0.33 -6.87
N GLN A 371 -7.63 0.23 -7.96
CA GLN A 371 -6.24 0.10 -8.38
C GLN A 371 -5.45 1.38 -8.04
N GLU A 372 -4.15 1.24 -7.77
CA GLU A 372 -3.25 2.34 -7.46
C GLU A 372 -2.04 2.32 -8.40
N THR A 373 -1.90 3.34 -9.26
CA THR A 373 -0.76 3.48 -10.19
C THR A 373 0.08 4.69 -9.80
N LEU A 374 1.41 4.58 -9.85
CA LEU A 374 2.31 5.70 -9.50
C LEU A 374 2.28 6.79 -10.57
N LEU A 375 2.27 8.05 -10.14
CA LEU A 375 2.29 9.22 -11.05
C LEU A 375 3.70 9.62 -11.49
N PHE A 376 4.72 8.84 -11.12
CA PHE A 376 6.13 9.11 -11.40
C PHE A 376 6.89 7.77 -11.54
N LYS A 377 7.87 7.73 -12.43
CA LYS A 377 8.79 6.59 -12.61
C LYS A 377 10.21 6.90 -12.17
N SER A 378 10.60 8.18 -12.21
CA SER A 378 11.96 8.63 -11.89
C SER A 378 12.02 9.62 -10.72
N VAL A 379 13.21 9.79 -10.15
CA VAL A 379 13.48 10.75 -9.08
C VAL A 379 13.26 12.20 -9.53
N GLN A 380 13.50 12.49 -10.81
CA GLN A 380 13.26 13.82 -11.39
C GLN A 380 11.76 14.11 -11.45
N GLU A 381 10.97 13.16 -11.95
CA GLU A 381 9.52 13.29 -11.96
C GLU A 381 8.93 13.36 -10.55
N LEU A 382 9.48 12.60 -9.59
CA LEU A 382 9.10 12.73 -8.19
C LEU A 382 9.37 14.15 -7.68
N ALA A 383 10.56 14.69 -7.89
CA ALA A 383 10.92 16.03 -7.41
C ALA A 383 9.98 17.11 -8.00
N ASP A 384 9.70 17.04 -9.30
CA ASP A 384 8.77 17.95 -9.99
C ASP A 384 7.33 17.81 -9.45
N LEU A 385 6.90 16.58 -9.18
CA LEU A 385 5.58 16.30 -8.62
C LEU A 385 5.47 16.82 -7.18
N LEU A 386 6.49 16.62 -6.35
CA LEU A 386 6.55 17.10 -4.97
C LEU A 386 6.41 18.61 -4.87
N GLU A 387 7.10 19.38 -5.72
CA GLU A 387 6.96 20.84 -5.79
C GLU A 387 5.52 21.25 -6.13
N THR A 388 4.83 20.45 -6.95
CA THR A 388 3.44 20.67 -7.34
C THR A 388 2.45 20.36 -6.21
N ILE A 389 2.65 19.25 -5.48
CA ILE A 389 1.70 18.76 -4.47
C ILE A 389 1.90 19.35 -3.07
N LEU A 390 3.09 19.90 -2.78
CA LEU A 390 3.45 20.60 -1.53
C LEU A 390 3.85 22.06 -1.79
N PRO A 391 2.94 22.91 -2.31
CA PRO A 391 3.27 24.25 -2.75
C PRO A 391 3.73 25.14 -1.58
N GLY A 392 4.93 25.73 -1.71
CA GLY A 392 5.51 26.62 -0.71
C GLY A 392 6.49 25.94 0.26
N THR A 393 6.64 24.63 0.16
CA THR A 393 7.75 23.87 0.75
C THR A 393 8.95 23.95 -0.19
N ASN A 394 10.15 24.16 0.32
CA ASN A 394 11.36 24.09 -0.50
C ASN A 394 11.81 22.63 -0.53
N ILE A 395 11.34 21.87 -1.51
CA ILE A 395 11.53 20.40 -1.57
C ILE A 395 13.01 19.98 -1.63
N ASN A 396 13.90 20.90 -2.04
CA ASN A 396 15.35 20.78 -2.02
C ASN A 396 15.84 19.33 -2.24
N ALA A 397 15.38 18.71 -3.31
CA ALA A 397 15.79 17.36 -3.67
C ALA A 397 17.24 17.39 -4.13
N GLN A 398 18.09 16.56 -3.54
CA GLN A 398 19.52 16.52 -3.84
C GLN A 398 20.05 15.09 -3.83
N TYR A 399 20.96 14.81 -4.75
CA TYR A 399 21.82 13.65 -4.70
C TYR A 399 23.27 14.10 -4.52
N ASP A 400 23.93 13.62 -3.46
CA ASP A 400 25.36 13.87 -3.21
C ASP A 400 26.18 12.66 -3.71
N GLU A 401 26.88 12.84 -4.83
CA GLU A 401 27.77 11.83 -5.41
C GLU A 401 28.85 11.32 -4.43
N THR A 402 29.27 12.12 -3.44
CA THR A 402 30.32 11.73 -2.49
C THR A 402 29.81 10.80 -1.40
N SER A 403 28.61 11.06 -0.87
CA SER A 403 28.00 10.20 0.16
C SER A 403 27.09 9.12 -0.40
N GLY A 404 26.64 9.24 -1.65
CA GLY A 404 25.63 8.35 -2.24
C GLY A 404 24.22 8.60 -1.70
N GLU A 405 23.98 9.76 -1.07
CA GLU A 405 22.71 10.06 -0.41
C GLU A 405 21.80 10.85 -1.33
N LEU A 406 20.58 10.33 -1.50
CA LEU A 406 19.44 11.02 -2.08
C LEU A 406 18.58 11.58 -0.95
N THR A 407 18.42 12.90 -0.87
CA THR A 407 17.68 13.58 0.21
C THR A 407 16.58 14.49 -0.32
N PHE A 408 15.48 14.58 0.43
CA PHE A 408 14.34 15.45 0.18
C PHE A 408 14.00 16.21 1.47
N ASP A 409 13.95 17.54 1.40
CA ASP A 409 13.49 18.37 2.52
C ASP A 409 11.97 18.50 2.45
N LEU A 410 11.28 17.83 3.36
CA LEU A 410 9.83 17.75 3.39
C LEU A 410 9.26 18.57 4.54
N THR A 411 8.27 19.40 4.20
CA THR A 411 7.41 20.09 5.16
C THR A 411 5.97 19.77 4.80
N LEU A 412 5.29 19.04 5.68
CA LEU A 412 3.87 18.72 5.56
C LEU A 412 3.14 19.66 6.52
N SER A 413 2.43 20.66 5.98
CA SER A 413 1.73 21.66 6.77
C SER A 413 0.59 22.33 5.98
N PRO A 414 -0.63 22.43 6.54
CA PRO A 414 -1.11 21.64 7.68
C PRO A 414 -1.29 20.16 7.27
N PHE A 415 -1.34 19.24 8.23
CA PHE A 415 -1.84 17.89 7.99
C PHE A 415 -3.22 17.94 7.33
N GLU A 416 -3.34 17.55 6.06
CA GLU A 416 -4.65 17.42 5.40
C GLU A 416 -5.33 16.15 5.91
N GLY A 417 -6.60 16.26 6.34
CA GLY A 417 -7.36 15.13 6.92
C GLY A 417 -7.79 15.33 8.37
N SER A 418 -7.35 16.41 9.03
CA SER A 418 -7.89 16.86 10.32
C SER A 418 -9.24 17.57 10.14
N GLU A 419 -10.24 16.82 9.66
CA GLU A 419 -11.62 17.33 9.64
C GLU A 419 -12.09 17.65 11.05
N LEU A 420 -13.00 18.63 11.16
CA LEU A 420 -13.58 19.03 12.44
C LEU A 420 -14.26 17.83 13.11
N VAL A 421 -13.70 17.36 14.22
CA VAL A 421 -14.28 16.24 14.97
C VAL A 421 -15.27 16.81 15.99
N SER A 422 -16.53 16.41 15.87
CA SER A 422 -17.56 16.75 16.86
C SER A 422 -17.61 15.65 17.92
N LEU A 423 -17.18 15.96 19.13
CA LEU A 423 -17.18 15.02 20.25
C LEU A 423 -18.18 15.44 21.33
N PRO A 424 -18.86 14.50 21.99
CA PRO A 424 -19.69 14.82 23.14
C PRO A 424 -18.83 15.32 24.29
N LEU A 425 -19.33 16.31 25.02
CA LEU A 425 -18.73 16.77 26.27
C LEU A 425 -18.89 15.71 27.37
N ASP A 426 -17.86 15.52 28.17
CA ASP A 426 -17.86 14.61 29.31
C ASP A 426 -17.04 15.19 30.47
N PHE A 427 -17.67 15.35 31.63
CA PHE A 427 -17.08 16.00 32.78
C PHE A 427 -16.53 14.97 33.77
N ASP A 428 -15.42 14.31 33.40
CA ASP A 428 -14.69 13.37 34.28
C ASP A 428 -13.72 14.12 35.22
N LEU A 429 -14.20 15.20 35.84
CA LEU A 429 -13.45 15.99 36.82
C LEU A 429 -14.29 16.15 38.09
N ASP A 430 -13.63 16.09 39.23
CA ASP A 430 -14.24 16.45 40.51
C ASP A 430 -14.35 17.98 40.58
N LEU A 431 -15.55 18.49 40.33
CA LEU A 431 -15.86 19.91 40.23
C LEU A 431 -16.50 20.47 41.51
N GLU A 432 -16.25 19.82 42.66
CA GLU A 432 -16.78 20.26 43.96
C GLU A 432 -16.68 21.79 44.13
N PRO A 433 -17.80 22.48 44.45
CA PRO A 433 -19.04 21.93 45.01
C PRO A 433 -20.09 21.46 43.98
N LEU A 434 -19.81 21.50 42.68
CA LEU A 434 -20.72 21.00 41.65
C LEU A 434 -20.62 19.48 41.53
N GLY A 435 -21.76 18.80 41.58
CA GLY A 435 -21.88 17.35 41.34
C GLY A 435 -22.81 17.05 40.17
N ASN A 436 -22.68 15.87 39.59
CA ASN A 436 -23.55 15.35 38.52
C ASN A 436 -23.77 16.33 37.35
N ILE A 437 -22.73 17.02 36.90
CA ILE A 437 -22.83 17.84 35.69
C ILE A 437 -23.12 16.93 34.51
N ASN A 438 -24.19 17.21 33.78
CA ASN A 438 -24.59 16.51 32.57
C ASN A 438 -24.85 17.52 31.46
N SER A 439 -24.27 17.28 30.28
CA SER A 439 -24.50 18.08 29.08
C SER A 439 -24.78 17.16 27.90
N GLU A 440 -25.67 17.59 27.02
CA GLU A 440 -25.87 16.98 25.69
C GLU A 440 -25.10 17.72 24.59
N GLY A 441 -24.26 18.69 24.98
CA GLY A 441 -23.48 19.51 24.06
C GLY A 441 -22.29 18.77 23.45
N ASN A 442 -21.96 19.14 22.21
CA ASN A 442 -20.73 18.69 21.55
C ASN A 442 -19.71 19.83 21.49
N VAL A 443 -18.44 19.48 21.59
CA VAL A 443 -17.32 20.37 21.27
C VAL A 443 -16.76 20.06 19.90
N THR A 444 -16.26 21.10 19.23
CA THR A 444 -15.52 20.95 17.97
C THR A 444 -14.04 20.92 18.26
N VAL A 445 -13.38 19.85 17.83
CA VAL A 445 -11.94 19.66 17.91
C VAL A 445 -11.31 20.05 16.58
N ILE A 446 -10.27 20.88 16.64
CA ILE A 446 -9.46 21.28 15.48
C ILE A 446 -8.06 20.71 15.67
N PRO A 447 -7.73 19.56 15.08
CA PRO A 447 -6.37 19.05 15.07
C PRO A 447 -5.52 19.89 14.12
N THR A 448 -4.34 20.30 14.60
CA THR A 448 -3.32 20.97 13.81
C THR A 448 -2.03 20.15 13.90
N GLY A 449 -1.24 20.19 12.83
CA GLY A 449 0.11 19.67 12.92
C GLY A 449 0.94 19.94 11.68
N THR A 450 2.24 19.93 11.92
CA THR A 450 3.30 20.19 10.95
C THR A 450 4.40 19.16 11.16
N LEU A 451 4.79 18.48 10.09
CA LEU A 451 5.94 17.59 10.06
C LEU A 451 7.03 18.22 9.20
N ASN A 452 8.19 18.51 9.80
CA ASN A 452 9.40 18.88 9.07
C ASN A 452 10.39 17.73 9.17
N LEU A 453 10.97 17.29 8.06
CA LEU A 453 12.05 16.31 8.05
C LEU A 453 12.86 16.39 6.75
N THR A 454 14.13 16.04 6.84
CA THR A 454 14.91 15.64 5.66
C THR A 454 14.79 14.12 5.54
N PHE A 455 14.07 13.65 4.53
CA PHE A 455 14.00 12.22 4.21
C PHE A 455 15.20 11.86 3.34
N GLY A 456 15.87 10.76 3.64
CA GLY A 456 17.07 10.37 2.92
C GLY A 456 17.17 8.87 2.65
N VAL A 457 17.73 8.54 1.49
CA VAL A 457 18.11 7.17 1.11
C VAL A 457 19.59 7.17 0.78
N ASP A 458 20.34 6.29 1.45
CA ASP A 458 21.74 6.01 1.18
C ASP A 458 21.82 4.93 0.09
N LEU A 459 21.97 5.37 -1.15
CA LEU A 459 21.96 4.50 -2.32
C LEU A 459 23.21 3.61 -2.37
N ASP A 460 24.35 4.07 -1.86
CA ASP A 460 25.57 3.25 -1.71
C ASP A 460 25.27 1.99 -0.90
N LYS A 461 24.39 2.10 0.11
CA LYS A 461 23.99 0.93 0.90
C LYS A 461 23.07 -0.04 0.17
N LEU A 462 22.34 0.41 -0.85
CA LEU A 462 21.49 -0.42 -1.70
C LEU A 462 22.24 -1.14 -2.82
N THR A 463 23.52 -0.82 -3.04
CA THR A 463 24.32 -1.29 -4.20
C THR A 463 25.09 -2.60 -3.99
N GLN A 464 24.78 -3.39 -2.94
CA GLN A 464 25.52 -4.63 -2.69
C GLN A 464 25.06 -5.77 -3.62
N ASP A 465 25.92 -6.21 -4.53
CA ASP A 465 25.59 -7.21 -5.57
C ASP A 465 25.05 -8.54 -5.00
N LEU A 466 23.73 -8.67 -4.97
CA LEU A 466 23.04 -9.95 -4.81
C LEU A 466 23.43 -10.85 -5.99
N ASN A 467 23.95 -12.03 -5.70
CA ASN A 467 24.30 -13.00 -6.72
C ASN A 467 23.98 -14.41 -6.24
N VAL A 468 24.08 -15.38 -7.15
CA VAL A 468 23.75 -16.78 -6.86
C VAL A 468 24.57 -17.40 -5.71
N ASN A 469 25.72 -16.82 -5.36
CA ASN A 469 26.56 -17.27 -4.25
C ASN A 469 26.31 -16.54 -2.93
N THR A 470 25.46 -15.50 -2.90
CA THR A 470 25.11 -14.80 -1.66
C THR A 470 24.48 -15.79 -0.68
N GLN A 471 25.04 -15.88 0.53
CA GLN A 471 24.54 -16.82 1.54
C GLN A 471 23.24 -16.31 2.13
N LEU A 472 22.28 -17.20 2.36
CA LEU A 472 21.03 -16.82 2.99
C LEU A 472 21.25 -16.29 4.41
N ASN A 473 22.25 -16.80 5.14
CA ASN A 473 22.59 -16.30 6.47
C ASN A 473 23.16 -14.89 6.48
N ASP A 474 23.59 -14.36 5.32
CA ASP A 474 24.07 -12.98 5.22
C ASP A 474 22.90 -12.01 4.99
N LEU A 475 21.67 -12.49 4.77
CA LEU A 475 20.49 -11.65 4.58
C LEU A 475 19.95 -11.10 5.89
N ASN A 476 19.23 -9.97 5.81
CA ASN A 476 18.48 -9.39 6.92
C ASN A 476 19.35 -9.20 8.19
N ASN A 477 20.48 -8.50 8.06
CA ASN A 477 21.42 -8.26 9.15
C ASN A 477 21.96 -9.55 9.82
N GLY A 478 22.11 -10.62 9.03
CA GLY A 478 22.63 -11.90 9.51
C GLY A 478 21.57 -12.84 10.08
N ASN A 479 20.29 -12.46 10.04
CA ASN A 479 19.17 -13.30 10.53
C ASN A 479 18.69 -14.31 9.49
N GLY A 480 19.08 -14.11 8.23
CA GLY A 480 18.70 -14.91 7.08
C GLY A 480 17.21 -14.88 6.74
N ILE A 481 16.72 -15.96 6.12
CA ILE A 481 15.31 -16.08 5.74
C ILE A 481 14.49 -16.73 6.88
N PHE A 482 13.25 -16.28 7.05
CA PHE A 482 12.34 -16.85 8.04
C PHE A 482 11.55 -18.03 7.44
N ASN A 483 12.19 -19.19 7.27
CA ASN A 483 11.54 -20.37 6.70
C ASN A 483 10.73 -21.21 7.72
N ALA A 484 9.69 -21.87 7.24
CA ALA A 484 8.84 -22.80 7.99
C ALA A 484 9.47 -24.20 8.01
N VAL A 485 10.38 -24.42 8.96
CA VAL A 485 11.18 -25.66 9.05
C VAL A 485 10.35 -26.94 8.91
N GLY A 486 10.65 -27.73 7.88
CA GLY A 486 10.02 -29.03 7.60
C GLY A 486 8.64 -28.94 6.92
N GLN A 487 8.23 -27.76 6.48
CA GLN A 487 6.97 -27.49 5.77
C GLN A 487 7.25 -26.67 4.50
N ASN A 488 6.28 -26.56 3.62
CA ASN A 488 6.39 -25.68 2.46
C ASN A 488 6.30 -24.22 2.91
N ASP A 489 7.07 -23.35 2.28
CA ASP A 489 7.24 -21.94 2.64
C ASP A 489 6.32 -21.02 1.86
N ILE A 490 6.22 -21.27 0.55
CA ILE A 490 5.44 -20.44 -0.37
C ILE A 490 4.57 -21.30 -1.27
N GLU A 491 3.50 -20.70 -1.77
CA GLU A 491 2.68 -21.21 -2.86
C GLU A 491 2.76 -20.21 -4.02
N ILE A 492 3.04 -20.70 -5.23
CA ILE A 492 3.04 -19.94 -6.48
C ILE A 492 1.86 -20.37 -7.32
N THR A 493 0.99 -19.44 -7.72
CA THR A 493 -0.10 -19.66 -8.67
C THR A 493 0.26 -19.00 -9.99
N VAL A 494 0.15 -19.72 -11.11
CA VAL A 494 0.45 -19.22 -12.47
C VAL A 494 -0.83 -18.89 -13.26
N GLN A 495 -0.69 -18.24 -14.41
CA GLN A 495 -1.78 -17.71 -15.24
C GLN A 495 -2.76 -18.79 -15.73
N ASP A 496 -2.28 -20.02 -15.94
CA ASP A 496 -3.15 -21.17 -16.30
C ASP A 496 -3.97 -21.72 -15.10
N GLY A 497 -3.73 -21.22 -13.89
CA GLY A 497 -4.37 -21.61 -12.63
C GLY A 497 -3.68 -22.75 -11.88
N SER A 498 -2.57 -23.29 -12.38
CA SER A 498 -1.74 -24.27 -11.66
C SER A 498 -1.11 -23.64 -10.42
N THR A 499 -0.87 -24.47 -9.40
CA THR A 499 -0.27 -24.06 -8.12
C THR A 499 0.90 -24.94 -7.75
N PHE A 500 1.95 -24.32 -7.20
CA PHE A 500 3.20 -24.96 -6.81
C PHE A 500 3.58 -24.58 -5.39
N GLU A 501 3.68 -25.57 -4.50
CA GLU A 501 4.23 -25.37 -3.16
C GLU A 501 5.74 -25.55 -3.18
N VAL A 502 6.48 -24.61 -2.58
CA VAL A 502 7.95 -24.58 -2.59
C VAL A 502 8.48 -24.61 -1.16
N ASN A 503 9.50 -25.43 -0.91
CA ASN A 503 10.16 -25.58 0.40
C ASN A 503 11.63 -25.18 0.30
N PHE A 504 12.06 -24.24 1.14
CA PHE A 504 13.41 -23.68 1.15
C PHE A 504 14.36 -24.32 2.18
N ASP A 505 13.96 -25.37 2.90
CA ASP A 505 14.76 -26.04 3.94
C ASP A 505 16.12 -26.55 3.43
N SER A 506 16.23 -26.82 2.13
CA SER A 506 17.47 -27.31 1.50
C SER A 506 18.40 -26.22 1.00
N ALA A 507 17.95 -24.96 0.99
CA ALA A 507 18.67 -23.84 0.40
C ALA A 507 19.67 -23.20 1.38
N ASN A 508 20.86 -22.85 0.89
CA ASN A 508 21.90 -22.14 1.65
C ASN A 508 22.31 -20.83 0.99
N THR A 509 22.07 -20.67 -0.32
CA THR A 509 22.34 -19.45 -1.08
C THR A 509 21.12 -18.98 -1.87
N ILE A 510 21.17 -17.77 -2.41
CA ILE A 510 20.16 -17.27 -3.38
C ILE A 510 20.08 -18.18 -4.61
N GLY A 511 21.21 -18.71 -5.09
CA GLY A 511 21.21 -19.67 -6.18
C GLY A 511 20.45 -20.95 -5.86
N ASP A 512 20.53 -21.43 -4.60
CA ASP A 512 19.73 -22.58 -4.17
C ASP A 512 18.22 -22.24 -4.16
N ILE A 513 17.83 -21.04 -3.72
CA ILE A 513 16.42 -20.57 -3.77
C ILE A 513 15.89 -20.59 -5.19
N ILE A 514 16.62 -20.00 -6.14
CA ILE A 514 16.26 -19.97 -7.56
C ILE A 514 16.07 -21.39 -8.09
N ASN A 515 17.02 -22.28 -7.82
CA ASN A 515 16.97 -23.66 -8.27
C ASN A 515 15.77 -24.41 -7.67
N VAL A 516 15.46 -24.17 -6.40
CA VAL A 516 14.33 -24.77 -5.69
C VAL A 516 13.00 -24.32 -6.31
N ILE A 517 12.83 -23.02 -6.60
CA ILE A 517 11.62 -22.50 -7.28
C ILE A 517 11.50 -23.10 -8.69
N ASN A 518 12.54 -23.01 -9.51
CA ASN A 518 12.55 -23.53 -10.88
C ASN A 518 12.26 -25.03 -10.95
N THR A 519 12.75 -25.78 -9.97
CA THR A 519 12.49 -27.22 -9.88
C THR A 519 11.03 -27.50 -9.47
N ALA A 520 10.49 -26.76 -8.50
CA ALA A 520 9.12 -26.95 -8.03
C ALA A 520 8.08 -26.60 -9.11
N ALA A 521 8.34 -25.57 -9.91
CA ALA A 521 7.46 -25.12 -10.98
C ALA A 521 7.57 -25.92 -12.30
N ALA A 522 8.48 -26.89 -12.39
CA ALA A 522 8.65 -27.79 -13.55
C ALA A 522 8.74 -27.06 -14.91
N GLY A 523 9.35 -25.87 -14.95
CA GLY A 523 9.51 -25.04 -16.15
C GLY A 523 8.33 -24.13 -16.49
N GLN A 524 7.28 -24.10 -15.65
CA GLN A 524 6.17 -23.15 -15.80
C GLN A 524 6.46 -21.78 -15.17
N VAL A 525 7.43 -21.71 -14.27
CA VAL A 525 7.96 -20.45 -13.71
C VAL A 525 9.47 -20.48 -13.86
N ILE A 526 10.04 -19.36 -14.32
CA ILE A 526 11.47 -19.10 -14.38
C ILE A 526 11.79 -18.04 -13.34
N ALA A 527 12.45 -18.46 -12.27
CA ALA A 527 13.07 -17.61 -11.26
C ALA A 527 14.50 -17.26 -11.69
N ASN A 528 14.88 -15.99 -11.52
CA ASN A 528 16.24 -15.50 -11.72
C ASN A 528 16.57 -14.33 -10.80
N ILE A 529 17.81 -13.85 -10.78
CA ILE A 529 18.19 -12.57 -10.18
C ILE A 529 18.14 -11.51 -11.29
N THR A 530 17.47 -10.40 -11.05
CA THR A 530 17.52 -9.27 -11.97
C THR A 530 18.95 -8.72 -12.02
N PRO A 531 19.57 -8.58 -13.20
CA PRO A 531 20.90 -7.99 -13.32
C PRO A 531 20.96 -6.63 -12.59
N ASN A 532 21.88 -6.50 -11.63
CA ASN A 532 22.15 -5.26 -10.88
C ASN A 532 20.96 -4.59 -10.16
N ARG A 533 19.87 -5.31 -9.84
CA ARG A 533 18.75 -4.73 -9.06
C ARG A 533 18.57 -5.33 -7.67
N ASN A 534 19.40 -6.32 -7.29
CA ASN A 534 19.32 -7.02 -6.01
C ASN A 534 17.94 -7.63 -5.70
N ARG A 535 17.29 -8.22 -6.70
CA ARG A 535 15.91 -8.78 -6.59
C ARG A 535 15.86 -10.15 -7.24
N ILE A 536 14.89 -10.94 -6.81
CA ILE A 536 14.48 -12.13 -7.54
C ILE A 536 13.31 -11.74 -8.46
N ILE A 537 13.42 -12.13 -9.73
CA ILE A 537 12.35 -12.03 -10.73
C ILE A 537 11.75 -13.42 -10.95
N LEU A 538 10.43 -13.49 -11.08
CA LEU A 538 9.70 -14.71 -11.44
C LEU A 538 8.91 -14.45 -12.72
N GLU A 539 9.16 -15.24 -13.75
CA GLU A 539 8.47 -15.15 -15.04
C GLU A 539 7.62 -16.41 -15.27
N ASP A 540 6.34 -16.21 -15.48
CA ASP A 540 5.35 -17.22 -15.81
C ASP A 540 5.46 -17.59 -17.30
N GLN A 541 5.68 -18.86 -17.57
CA GLN A 541 5.78 -19.41 -18.93
C GLN A 541 4.44 -20.00 -19.42
N THR A 542 3.38 -19.85 -18.64
CA THR A 542 2.03 -20.30 -18.97
C THR A 542 1.20 -19.17 -19.58
N SER A 543 0.01 -19.52 -20.06
CA SER A 543 -0.94 -18.54 -20.58
C SER A 543 -2.31 -18.81 -19.98
N GLY A 544 -2.98 -17.74 -19.53
CA GLY A 544 -4.34 -17.85 -18.99
C GLY A 544 -4.85 -16.56 -18.35
N GLU A 545 -6.03 -16.65 -17.76
CA GLU A 545 -6.73 -15.48 -17.19
C GLU A 545 -6.38 -15.22 -15.71
N GLN A 546 -5.73 -16.15 -15.02
CA GLN A 546 -5.31 -15.95 -13.62
C GLN A 546 -4.09 -15.03 -13.50
N GLU A 547 -3.86 -14.47 -12.32
CA GLU A 547 -2.68 -13.65 -12.01
C GLU A 547 -1.53 -14.52 -11.51
N LEU A 548 -0.30 -14.24 -11.92
CA LEU A 548 0.87 -14.84 -11.28
C LEU A 548 0.89 -14.34 -9.82
N THR A 549 0.88 -15.25 -8.86
CA THR A 549 0.79 -14.90 -7.44
C THR A 549 1.75 -15.72 -6.62
N VAL A 550 2.43 -15.09 -5.67
CA VAL A 550 3.23 -15.75 -4.64
C VAL A 550 2.65 -15.42 -3.28
N LYS A 551 2.35 -16.44 -2.49
CA LYS A 551 1.87 -16.31 -1.11
C LYS A 551 2.78 -17.04 -0.15
N SER A 552 2.93 -16.48 1.04
CA SER A 552 3.50 -17.22 2.17
C SER A 552 2.48 -18.23 2.69
N ILE A 553 2.92 -19.46 2.98
CA ILE A 553 2.10 -20.51 3.58
C ILE A 553 2.77 -21.02 4.86
N ASN A 554 2.00 -21.74 5.69
CA ASN A 554 2.49 -22.36 6.93
C ASN A 554 3.16 -21.40 7.94
N GLY A 555 2.90 -20.09 7.85
CA GLY A 555 3.51 -19.08 8.71
C GLY A 555 4.97 -18.76 8.37
N SER A 556 5.45 -19.16 7.18
CA SER A 556 6.76 -18.75 6.67
C SER A 556 6.79 -17.24 6.40
N GLY A 557 7.90 -16.58 6.74
CA GLY A 557 8.20 -15.21 6.33
C GLY A 557 9.20 -15.14 5.17
N ALA A 558 9.55 -16.28 4.57
CA ALA A 558 10.61 -16.36 3.57
C ALA A 558 10.29 -15.53 2.31
N ALA A 559 9.06 -15.58 1.78
CA ALA A 559 8.67 -14.81 0.59
C ALA A 559 8.79 -13.29 0.82
N PHE A 560 8.49 -12.81 2.03
CA PHE A 560 8.65 -11.40 2.38
C PHE A 560 10.13 -11.00 2.40
N VAL A 561 10.99 -11.77 3.07
CA VAL A 561 12.44 -11.48 3.15
C VAL A 561 13.11 -11.57 1.77
N LEU A 562 12.66 -12.50 0.93
CA LEU A 562 13.15 -12.66 -0.44
C LEU A 562 12.52 -11.65 -1.41
N GLY A 563 11.66 -10.74 -0.93
CA GLY A 563 11.01 -9.72 -1.75
C GLY A 563 9.99 -10.24 -2.77
N ILE A 564 9.72 -11.55 -2.82
CA ILE A 564 8.86 -12.17 -3.84
C ILE A 564 7.40 -12.31 -3.41
N LEU A 565 7.00 -11.83 -2.23
CA LEU A 565 5.60 -11.84 -1.79
C LEU A 565 4.76 -10.83 -2.58
N ALA A 566 4.20 -11.24 -3.73
CA ALA A 566 3.52 -10.34 -4.65
C ALA A 566 2.45 -11.06 -5.51
N THR A 567 1.64 -10.25 -6.18
CA THR A 567 0.71 -10.65 -7.24
C THR A 567 0.96 -9.76 -8.45
N ASP A 568 1.11 -10.37 -9.62
CA ASP A 568 1.14 -9.73 -10.94
C ASP A 568 -0.30 -9.43 -11.37
N SER A 569 -0.82 -8.29 -10.90
CA SER A 569 -2.21 -7.86 -11.11
C SER A 569 -2.36 -6.92 -12.30
N SER A 570 -3.35 -7.16 -13.16
CA SER A 570 -3.56 -6.39 -14.39
C SER A 570 -3.86 -4.90 -14.16
N ASP A 571 -3.05 -3.99 -14.70
CA ASP A 571 -3.43 -2.63 -15.09
C ASP A 571 -3.88 -2.64 -16.57
N SER A 572 -4.92 -1.90 -16.93
CA SER A 572 -5.55 -1.97 -18.26
C SER A 572 -5.59 -0.66 -19.07
N ASP A 573 -4.94 0.44 -18.64
CA ASP A 573 -4.70 1.56 -19.58
C ASP A 573 -3.52 2.50 -19.23
N ALA A 574 -2.63 2.67 -20.22
CA ALA A 574 -1.55 3.67 -20.39
C ALA A 574 -0.24 3.59 -19.56
N ASP A 575 0.81 3.11 -20.25
CA ASP A 575 2.26 3.35 -20.05
C ASP A 575 3.10 2.44 -19.13
N ILE A 576 2.55 1.39 -18.48
CA ILE A 576 3.36 0.21 -18.05
C ILE A 576 2.51 -1.09 -18.09
N PRO A 577 2.92 -2.19 -18.75
CA PRO A 577 2.11 -3.39 -18.89
C PRO A 577 2.40 -4.37 -17.73
N PHE A 578 1.46 -4.66 -16.83
CA PHE A 578 1.69 -5.68 -15.79
C PHE A 578 0.50 -6.65 -15.62
N LYS A 579 0.18 -7.33 -16.70
CA LYS A 579 -0.10 -8.77 -16.62
C LYS A 579 0.82 -9.47 -17.61
N ASP A 580 2.09 -9.14 -17.51
CA ASP A 580 3.15 -9.64 -18.36
C ASP A 580 3.61 -11.04 -17.93
N GLY A 581 3.06 -11.56 -16.83
CA GLY A 581 3.49 -12.84 -16.26
C GLY A 581 4.75 -12.66 -15.42
N ILE A 582 5.10 -11.44 -15.00
CA ILE A 582 6.35 -11.17 -14.31
C ILE A 582 6.09 -10.60 -12.90
N ILE A 583 6.62 -11.27 -11.89
CA ILE A 583 6.82 -10.68 -10.57
C ILE A 583 8.28 -10.22 -10.48
N GLU A 584 8.49 -8.91 -10.55
CA GLU A 584 9.71 -8.30 -10.04
C GLU A 584 9.61 -8.17 -8.52
N GLY A 585 10.44 -8.93 -7.81
CA GLY A 585 10.49 -8.87 -6.35
C GLY A 585 10.95 -7.50 -5.83
N GLN A 586 10.75 -7.26 -4.54
CA GLN A 586 11.33 -6.13 -3.84
C GLN A 586 12.85 -6.28 -3.71
N LEU A 587 13.53 -5.17 -3.43
CA LEU A 587 14.97 -5.17 -3.16
C LEU A 587 15.29 -6.09 -1.97
N ILE A 588 16.24 -7.00 -2.18
CA ILE A 588 16.81 -7.89 -1.18
C ILE A 588 18.14 -7.28 -0.76
N ASP A 589 18.18 -6.69 0.43
CA ASP A 589 19.40 -6.20 1.05
C ASP A 589 19.98 -7.29 1.97
N THR A 590 21.31 -7.44 1.97
CA THR A 590 21.99 -8.26 2.99
C THR A 590 21.95 -7.59 4.36
N ARG A 591 21.80 -6.26 4.38
CA ARG A 591 21.44 -5.49 5.56
C ARG A 591 19.93 -5.38 5.70
N SER A 592 19.45 -4.94 6.86
CA SER A 592 18.06 -4.50 6.94
C SER A 592 17.90 -3.30 6.00
N PHE A 593 16.90 -3.36 5.12
CA PHE A 593 16.47 -2.23 4.29
C PHE A 593 16.31 -0.93 5.12
N GLY A 594 15.92 -1.07 6.39
CA GLY A 594 15.78 0.02 7.33
C GLY A 594 17.09 0.71 7.78
N GLU A 595 18.28 0.22 7.42
CA GLU A 595 19.57 0.91 7.64
C GLU A 595 19.96 1.88 6.52
N SER A 596 19.39 1.69 5.34
CA SER A 596 19.67 2.47 4.13
C SER A 596 18.78 3.70 4.03
N ILE A 597 17.68 3.71 4.77
CA ILE A 597 16.72 4.81 4.82
C ILE A 597 16.86 5.53 6.14
N PHE A 598 16.76 6.86 6.09
CA PHE A 598 16.87 7.68 7.28
C PHE A 598 15.99 8.92 7.20
N ILE A 599 15.75 9.49 8.38
CA ILE A 599 15.28 10.84 8.56
C ILE A 599 16.35 11.66 9.28
N ASP A 600 16.45 12.93 8.95
CA ASP A 600 17.29 13.91 9.63
C ASP A 600 16.52 15.22 9.83
N ASN A 601 17.04 16.12 10.68
CA ASN A 601 16.45 17.43 10.99
C ASN A 601 14.93 17.37 11.25
N THR A 602 14.50 16.31 11.94
CA THR A 602 13.08 15.99 12.04
C THR A 602 12.44 16.69 13.24
N SER A 603 11.33 17.36 13.00
CA SER A 603 10.48 17.94 14.05
C SER A 603 9.02 17.68 13.76
N VAL A 604 8.29 17.28 14.79
CA VAL A 604 6.83 17.12 14.76
C VAL A 604 6.23 18.19 15.67
N GLU A 605 5.43 19.07 15.10
CA GLU A 605 4.55 19.98 15.85
C GLU A 605 3.12 19.48 15.66
N ALA A 606 2.42 19.26 16.77
CA ALA A 606 1.04 18.84 16.75
C ALA A 606 0.28 19.60 17.83
N GLY A 607 -0.98 19.92 17.58
CA GLY A 607 -1.79 20.62 18.56
C GLY A 607 -3.27 20.36 18.36
N ILE A 608 -4.02 20.62 19.42
CA ILE A 608 -5.46 20.53 19.43
C ILE A 608 -6.02 21.79 20.06
N ASP A 609 -6.88 22.45 19.30
CA ASP A 609 -7.73 23.52 19.79
C ASP A 609 -9.17 23.01 19.89
N ILE A 610 -9.73 23.05 21.10
CA ILE A 610 -11.13 22.77 21.38
C ILE A 610 -11.77 24.07 21.82
N ASN A 611 -12.82 24.48 21.11
CA ASN A 611 -13.66 25.60 21.52
C ASN A 611 -15.12 25.17 21.34
N GLY A 612 -15.91 25.21 22.41
CA GLY A 612 -17.32 24.86 22.33
C GLY A 612 -18.18 25.55 23.38
N ASN A 613 -19.39 25.88 22.96
CA ASN A 613 -20.43 26.41 23.83
C ASN A 613 -21.50 25.35 24.04
N PHE A 614 -22.02 25.23 25.24
CA PHE A 614 -23.00 24.22 25.60
C PHE A 614 -23.93 24.69 26.71
N GLU A 615 -25.07 24.02 26.80
CA GLU A 615 -25.97 24.08 27.94
C GLU A 615 -25.76 22.81 28.79
N ALA A 616 -25.89 22.94 30.10
CA ALA A 616 -25.74 21.81 31.01
C ALA A 616 -26.68 21.92 32.20
N ALA A 617 -27.03 20.76 32.78
CA ALA A 617 -27.65 20.68 34.09
C ALA A 617 -26.61 20.16 35.08
N ALA A 618 -26.62 20.67 36.30
CA ALA A 618 -25.72 20.23 37.36
C ALA A 618 -26.42 20.29 38.72
N ASN A 619 -25.82 19.67 39.73
CA ASN A 619 -26.28 19.77 41.10
C ASN A 619 -25.31 20.62 41.92
N LEU A 620 -25.84 21.59 42.66
CA LEU A 620 -25.12 22.27 43.73
C LEU A 620 -25.65 21.76 45.07
N GLY A 621 -24.98 20.76 45.65
CA GLY A 621 -25.50 20.03 46.80
C GLY A 621 -26.80 19.29 46.45
N PHE A 622 -27.93 19.75 46.99
CA PHE A 622 -29.27 19.19 46.73
C PHE A 622 -30.11 20.01 45.73
N LEU A 623 -29.57 21.13 45.21
CA LEU A 623 -30.25 22.01 44.27
C LEU A 623 -29.88 21.65 42.84
N GLU A 624 -30.88 21.54 41.96
CA GLU A 624 -30.67 21.47 40.52
C GLU A 624 -30.39 22.88 39.98
N ILE A 625 -29.27 23.04 39.27
CA ILE A 625 -28.91 24.25 38.54
C ILE A 625 -28.89 23.98 37.03
N GLU A 626 -29.25 24.98 36.25
CA GLU A 626 -29.17 24.98 34.80
C GLU A 626 -28.13 26.02 34.38
N VAL A 627 -27.20 25.61 33.52
CA VAL A 627 -26.16 26.46 32.93
C VAL A 627 -26.57 26.74 31.49
N ASN A 628 -26.93 28.00 31.20
CA ASN A 628 -27.39 28.40 29.87
C ASN A 628 -26.25 28.89 28.95
N ASP A 629 -25.08 29.24 29.52
CA ASP A 629 -23.89 29.66 28.77
C ASP A 629 -22.62 29.02 29.34
N GLY A 630 -22.40 27.75 28.98
CA GLY A 630 -21.16 27.02 29.26
C GLY A 630 -20.16 27.13 28.11
N GLN A 631 -18.89 27.40 28.41
CA GLN A 631 -17.82 27.51 27.43
C GLN A 631 -16.65 26.62 27.86
N ALA A 632 -16.27 25.67 27.01
CA ALA A 632 -15.08 24.84 27.19
C ALA A 632 -14.02 25.25 26.16
N ASN A 633 -12.83 25.57 26.64
CA ASN A 633 -11.68 25.84 25.79
C ASN A 633 -10.50 24.97 26.23
N VAL A 634 -9.93 24.21 25.30
CA VAL A 634 -8.72 23.42 25.53
C VAL A 634 -7.73 23.76 24.43
N ASN A 635 -6.52 24.13 24.81
CA ASN A 635 -5.41 24.31 23.87
C ASN A 635 -4.29 23.40 24.32
N SER A 636 -3.88 22.48 23.45
CA SER A 636 -2.76 21.59 23.72
C SER A 636 -1.83 21.54 22.51
N SER A 637 -0.54 21.41 22.76
CA SER A 637 0.49 21.34 21.74
C SER A 637 1.64 20.44 22.19
N VAL A 638 2.21 19.73 21.24
CA VAL A 638 3.35 18.84 21.39
C VAL A 638 4.33 19.14 20.28
N ASN A 639 5.51 19.57 20.68
CA ASN A 639 6.64 19.85 19.80
C ASN A 639 7.76 18.87 20.14
N LEU A 640 8.05 17.97 19.22
CA LEU A 640 9.12 16.98 19.32
C LEU A 640 10.19 17.30 18.30
N ALA A 641 11.46 17.26 18.72
CA ALA A 641 12.59 17.18 17.81
C ALA A 641 13.21 15.79 17.93
N LEU A 642 13.30 15.10 16.80
CA LEU A 642 13.81 13.74 16.71
C LEU A 642 15.26 13.74 16.25
N GLY A 643 16.07 12.89 16.88
CA GLY A 643 17.48 12.70 16.57
C GLY A 643 18.16 11.86 17.64
N LYS A 644 19.39 11.38 17.40
CA LYS A 644 20.09 10.61 18.43
C LYS A 644 20.46 11.53 19.60
N THR A 645 20.17 11.07 20.81
CA THR A 645 20.60 11.75 22.03
C THR A 645 22.13 11.85 22.17
N ILE A 646 22.88 10.97 21.49
CA ILE A 646 24.35 11.01 21.38
C ILE A 646 24.74 10.64 19.94
N GLY A 647 25.30 11.58 19.18
CA GLY A 647 25.75 11.33 17.80
C GLY A 647 25.34 12.42 16.84
N ASP A 648 24.98 12.02 15.62
CA ASP A 648 24.32 12.85 14.61
C ASP A 648 22.80 12.92 14.85
N SER A 649 22.12 13.84 14.18
CA SER A 649 20.65 13.97 14.21
C SER A 649 19.94 12.93 13.34
N ARG A 650 20.70 12.19 12.54
CA ARG A 650 20.23 11.15 11.63
C ARG A 650 19.69 9.93 12.39
N LEU A 651 18.50 9.48 12.01
CA LEU A 651 17.85 8.27 12.51
C LEU A 651 17.49 7.37 11.34
N THR A 652 17.96 6.13 11.36
CA THR A 652 17.54 5.12 10.37
C THR A 652 16.18 4.51 10.75
N ILE A 653 15.46 3.92 9.80
CA ILE A 653 14.18 3.25 10.08
C ILE A 653 14.35 2.14 11.14
N ASP A 654 15.47 1.41 11.11
CA ASP A 654 15.80 0.43 12.16
C ASP A 654 15.94 1.09 13.54
N GLU A 655 16.58 2.25 13.63
CA GLU A 655 16.72 2.99 14.89
C GLU A 655 15.37 3.50 15.39
N LEU A 656 14.49 3.91 14.47
CA LEU A 656 13.12 4.36 14.77
C LEU A 656 12.26 3.23 15.38
N TYR A 657 12.23 2.05 14.76
CA TYR A 657 11.48 0.90 15.30
C TYR A 657 12.09 0.40 16.61
N ASN A 658 13.42 0.28 16.68
CA ASN A 658 14.10 -0.14 17.91
C ASN A 658 13.81 0.81 19.08
N ALA A 659 13.67 2.11 18.81
CA ALA A 659 13.35 3.08 19.84
C ALA A 659 11.93 2.87 20.39
N ILE A 660 10.93 2.61 19.55
CA ILE A 660 9.56 2.31 19.99
C ILE A 660 9.54 1.04 20.87
N ASP A 661 10.20 -0.03 20.43
CA ASP A 661 10.18 -1.31 21.14
C ASP A 661 10.95 -1.32 22.46
N ASN A 662 11.97 -0.46 22.60
CA ASN A 662 12.87 -0.48 23.75
C ASN A 662 12.79 0.78 24.61
N ASP A 663 13.09 1.95 24.05
CA ASP A 663 13.11 3.23 24.77
C ASP A 663 13.05 4.42 23.81
N ILE A 664 11.85 4.97 23.66
CA ILE A 664 11.57 6.07 22.72
C ILE A 664 12.36 7.35 23.06
N ASN A 665 12.78 7.50 24.32
CA ASN A 665 13.53 8.68 24.75
C ASN A 665 14.95 8.73 24.18
N GLN A 666 15.45 7.64 23.58
CA GLN A 666 16.78 7.62 22.95
C GLN A 666 16.87 8.43 21.66
N ILE A 667 15.71 8.65 21.02
CA ILE A 667 15.59 9.33 19.72
C ILE A 667 14.89 10.70 19.83
N ILE A 668 14.58 11.16 21.04
CA ILE A 668 13.97 12.46 21.30
C ILE A 668 15.04 13.39 21.85
N THR A 669 15.40 14.41 21.07
CA THR A 669 16.43 15.39 21.45
C THR A 669 15.84 16.61 22.15
N ASN A 670 14.60 16.96 21.80
CA ASN A 670 13.84 18.00 22.46
C ASN A 670 12.37 17.59 22.54
N GLN A 671 11.74 17.90 23.66
CA GLN A 671 10.33 17.65 23.92
C GLN A 671 9.77 18.90 24.62
N ASP A 672 8.87 19.59 23.95
CA ASP A 672 8.14 20.73 24.49
C ASP A 672 6.65 20.45 24.34
N ILE A 673 6.05 20.03 25.45
CA ILE A 673 4.64 19.69 25.55
C ILE A 673 4.02 20.82 26.36
N ASN A 674 2.93 21.42 25.88
CA ASN A 674 2.18 22.44 26.58
C ASN A 674 0.68 22.15 26.48
N GLY A 675 -0.08 22.41 27.53
CA GLY A 675 -1.52 22.23 27.48
C GLY A 675 -2.23 22.99 28.58
N THR A 676 -3.29 23.70 28.22
CA THR A 676 -4.17 24.41 29.15
C THR A 676 -5.61 24.05 28.85
N ALA A 677 -6.43 23.96 29.88
CA ALA A 677 -7.87 23.79 29.73
C ALA A 677 -8.61 24.76 30.65
N SER A 678 -9.71 25.32 30.14
CA SER A 678 -10.60 26.17 30.90
C SER A 678 -12.04 25.79 30.63
N LEU A 679 -12.83 25.76 31.70
CA LEU A 679 -14.26 25.62 31.63
C LEU A 679 -14.91 26.81 32.33
N ASN A 680 -15.82 27.50 31.66
CA ASN A 680 -16.50 28.68 32.18
C ASN A 680 -18.01 28.48 32.07
N LEU A 681 -18.68 28.35 33.21
CA LEU A 681 -20.11 28.18 33.32
C LEU A 681 -20.72 29.53 33.75
N GLN A 682 -21.54 30.12 32.89
CA GLN A 682 -22.22 31.40 33.12
C GLN A 682 -23.74 31.26 32.91
N ASP A 683 -24.46 32.33 33.25
CA ASP A 683 -25.93 32.39 33.20
C ASP A 683 -26.59 31.22 33.95
N ILE A 684 -26.12 30.99 35.18
CA ILE A 684 -26.58 29.89 36.03
C ILE A 684 -27.92 30.24 36.65
N THR A 685 -28.93 29.42 36.35
CA THR A 685 -30.31 29.58 36.82
C THR A 685 -30.76 28.41 37.70
N LEU A 686 -31.79 28.66 38.50
CA LEU A 686 -32.54 27.61 39.20
C LEU A 686 -33.86 27.43 38.44
N PRO A 687 -34.03 26.36 37.65
CA PRO A 687 -35.22 26.18 36.81
C PRO A 687 -36.52 26.17 37.64
N ASN A 688 -36.45 25.69 38.90
CA ASN A 688 -37.59 25.59 39.81
C ASN A 688 -37.32 26.24 41.18
N ASN A 689 -37.04 27.54 41.21
CA ASN A 689 -36.73 28.29 42.45
C ASN A 689 -37.94 28.56 43.37
N SER A 690 -38.72 27.53 43.72
CA SER A 690 -39.90 27.63 44.62
C SER A 690 -39.54 28.17 46.01
N LEU A 691 -38.29 27.93 46.45
CA LEU A 691 -37.75 28.40 47.73
C LEU A 691 -37.25 29.85 47.69
N ASN A 692 -37.31 30.51 46.52
CA ASN A 692 -36.86 31.89 46.30
C ASN A 692 -35.44 32.14 46.83
N ILE A 693 -34.55 31.18 46.55
CA ILE A 693 -33.13 31.21 46.87
C ILE A 693 -32.46 32.24 45.95
N PRO A 694 -31.86 33.31 46.51
CA PRO A 694 -31.21 34.33 45.70
C PRO A 694 -29.84 33.84 45.21
N ILE A 695 -29.73 33.58 43.91
CA ILE A 695 -28.45 33.49 43.20
C ILE A 695 -28.02 34.90 42.78
N GLY A 696 -26.73 35.22 42.85
CA GLY A 696 -26.21 36.52 42.40
C GLY A 696 -26.36 36.70 40.90
N ASP A 697 -26.60 37.94 40.44
CA ASP A 697 -26.82 38.27 39.02
C ASP A 697 -25.65 37.90 38.08
N ASN A 698 -24.47 37.57 38.63
CA ASN A 698 -23.27 37.17 37.90
C ASN A 698 -22.75 35.80 38.37
N ALA A 699 -23.65 34.87 38.73
CA ALA A 699 -23.22 33.56 39.19
C ALA A 699 -22.43 32.81 38.10
N SER A 700 -21.23 32.38 38.46
CA SER A 700 -20.34 31.68 37.53
C SER A 700 -19.48 30.64 38.26
N VAL A 701 -19.09 29.62 37.50
CA VAL A 701 -18.08 28.65 37.92
C VAL A 701 -17.02 28.59 36.84
N THR A 702 -15.77 28.84 37.21
CA THR A 702 -14.62 28.77 36.32
C THR A 702 -13.67 27.70 36.82
N VAL A 703 -13.26 26.80 35.94
CA VAL A 703 -12.27 25.76 36.17
C VAL A 703 -11.08 26.07 35.27
N GLU A 704 -9.90 26.18 35.84
CA GLU A 704 -8.65 26.37 35.10
C GLU A 704 -7.67 25.24 35.41
N ILE A 705 -7.15 24.63 34.34
CA ILE A 705 -6.06 23.67 34.37
C ILE A 705 -4.88 24.33 33.63
N GLU A 706 -3.89 24.78 34.40
CA GLU A 706 -2.73 25.52 33.88
C GLU A 706 -1.73 24.61 33.11
N ASP A 707 -1.71 23.31 33.42
CA ASP A 707 -0.80 22.33 32.82
C ASP A 707 -1.49 20.96 32.73
N LEU A 708 -1.75 20.47 31.51
CA LEU A 708 -2.38 19.16 31.24
C LEU A 708 -1.42 17.96 31.40
N ILE A 709 -0.12 18.22 31.55
CA ILE A 709 0.95 17.22 31.43
C ILE A 709 1.48 16.87 32.81
N GLN A 710 1.55 17.87 33.68
CA GLN A 710 1.71 17.71 35.12
C GLN A 710 0.49 18.29 35.82
N PRO A 711 -0.68 17.61 35.77
CA PRO A 711 -1.91 18.17 36.29
C PRO A 711 -1.76 18.48 37.78
N THR A 712 -1.61 19.76 38.09
CA THR A 712 -1.94 20.28 39.42
C THR A 712 -3.44 20.16 39.61
N ALA A 713 -3.91 20.10 40.86
CA ALA A 713 -5.34 20.09 41.13
C ALA A 713 -6.02 21.27 40.39
N PRO A 714 -7.14 21.02 39.66
CA PRO A 714 -7.82 22.06 38.90
C PRO A 714 -8.19 23.22 39.81
N GLN A 715 -7.99 24.45 39.35
CA GLN A 715 -8.37 25.65 40.09
C GLN A 715 -9.84 25.94 39.83
N VAL A 716 -10.70 25.67 40.81
CA VAL A 716 -12.13 25.93 40.74
C VAL A 716 -12.44 27.24 41.46
N THR A 717 -12.97 28.21 40.72
CA THR A 717 -13.45 29.51 41.24
C THR A 717 -14.96 29.57 41.08
N VAL A 718 -15.65 29.89 42.18
CA VAL A 718 -17.11 30.00 42.24
C VAL A 718 -17.49 31.40 42.69
N GLU A 719 -18.22 32.15 41.87
CA GLU A 719 -18.66 33.52 42.16
C GLU A 719 -20.20 33.63 42.16
N GLY A 720 -20.77 34.49 43.00
CA GLY A 720 -22.23 34.74 43.01
C GLY A 720 -23.08 33.72 43.79
N PHE A 721 -22.42 32.78 44.49
CA PHE A 721 -23.04 31.77 45.36
C PHE A 721 -22.84 32.04 46.86
N GLU A 722 -22.39 33.23 47.26
CA GLU A 722 -22.04 33.54 48.64
C GLU A 722 -23.25 33.45 49.58
N ASN A 723 -24.46 33.72 49.07
CA ASN A 723 -25.70 33.61 49.85
C ASN A 723 -26.16 32.16 50.09
N ILE A 724 -25.66 31.21 49.31
CA ILE A 724 -26.04 29.78 49.33
C ILE A 724 -25.03 28.97 50.13
N SER A 725 -23.73 29.13 49.84
CA SER A 725 -22.65 28.37 50.49
C SER A 725 -22.57 28.61 52.01
N ASP A 726 -22.81 29.84 52.48
CA ASP A 726 -22.76 30.16 53.92
C ASP A 726 -23.99 29.66 54.70
N ASN A 727 -25.14 29.42 54.05
CA ASN A 727 -26.41 29.11 54.71
C ASN A 727 -26.90 27.66 54.52
N LEU A 728 -26.42 26.98 53.47
CA LEU A 728 -26.87 25.63 53.09
C LEU A 728 -25.76 24.56 53.14
N SER A 729 -24.50 24.94 53.44
CA SER A 729 -23.39 23.99 53.58
C SER A 729 -23.53 23.01 54.75
N GLU A 730 -24.36 23.32 55.75
CA GLU A 730 -24.69 22.40 56.87
C GLU A 730 -25.92 21.52 56.59
N LEU A 731 -26.58 21.70 55.43
CA LEU A 731 -27.84 21.03 55.11
C LEU A 731 -27.64 19.99 54.01
N ASP A 732 -27.29 18.77 54.40
CA ASP A 732 -27.25 17.63 53.48
C ASP A 732 -28.65 16.98 53.32
N PHE A 733 -28.84 16.24 52.22
CA PHE A 733 -30.11 15.55 51.94
C PHE A 733 -30.50 14.59 53.07
N SER A 734 -29.50 13.95 53.71
CA SER A 734 -29.71 13.03 54.83
C SER A 734 -30.34 13.73 56.04
N THR A 735 -29.98 14.98 56.28
CA THR A 735 -30.51 15.84 57.35
C THR A 735 -31.94 16.27 57.05
N VAL A 736 -32.27 16.53 55.78
CA VAL A 736 -33.63 16.83 55.33
C VAL A 736 -34.54 15.60 55.52
N VAL A 737 -34.10 14.43 55.06
CA VAL A 737 -34.85 13.16 55.22
C VAL A 737 -35.02 12.81 56.70
N ALA A 738 -33.98 12.96 57.52
CA ALA A 738 -34.06 12.74 58.97
C ALA A 738 -35.07 13.68 59.65
N SER A 739 -35.08 14.95 59.26
CA SER A 739 -36.03 15.95 59.78
C SER A 739 -37.47 15.67 59.37
N LEU A 740 -37.68 15.21 58.13
CA LEU A 740 -39.00 14.79 57.65
C LEU A 740 -39.47 13.53 58.37
N THR A 741 -38.58 12.55 58.57
CA THR A 741 -38.86 11.33 59.35
C THR A 741 -39.31 11.69 60.77
N GLU A 742 -38.61 12.62 61.45
CA GLU A 742 -38.99 13.09 62.79
C GLU A 742 -40.37 13.77 62.78
N ALA A 743 -40.72 14.49 61.71
CA ALA A 743 -42.04 15.08 61.54
C ALA A 743 -43.14 14.01 61.31
N VAL A 744 -42.84 12.95 60.54
CA VAL A 744 -43.75 11.81 60.34
C VAL A 744 -43.98 11.10 61.66
N ASP A 745 -42.91 10.81 62.40
CA ASP A 745 -42.98 10.19 63.72
C ASP A 745 -43.83 11.02 64.67
N PHE A 746 -43.68 12.35 64.64
CA PHE A 746 -44.52 13.24 65.43
C PHE A 746 -46.01 13.13 65.04
N LEU A 747 -46.33 13.11 63.74
CA LEU A 747 -47.71 12.95 63.26
C LEU A 747 -48.30 11.58 63.60
N GLY A 748 -47.50 10.51 63.48
CA GLY A 748 -47.88 9.15 63.88
C GLY A 748 -48.15 9.06 65.39
N ASN A 749 -47.30 9.68 66.20
CA ASN A 749 -47.51 9.78 67.66
C ASN A 749 -48.77 10.61 68.00
N LEU A 750 -49.08 11.65 67.23
CA LEU A 750 -50.30 12.44 67.41
C LEU A 750 -51.58 11.65 67.06
N ALA A 751 -51.45 10.67 66.16
CA ALA A 751 -52.49 9.73 65.78
C ALA A 751 -52.65 8.58 66.80
N ASP A 752 -51.81 8.48 67.84
CA ASP A 752 -51.93 7.45 68.88
C ASP A 752 -53.18 7.69 69.77
N GLU A 753 -53.79 6.60 70.26
CA GLU A 753 -55.05 6.60 71.04
C GLU A 753 -55.00 7.46 72.31
N ASN A 754 -53.79 7.71 72.82
CA ASN A 754 -53.55 8.37 74.10
C ASN A 754 -53.59 9.89 74.03
N ASP A 755 -53.19 10.50 72.91
CA ASP A 755 -53.04 11.95 72.78
C ASP A 755 -54.25 12.61 72.08
N PHE A 756 -54.88 11.94 71.10
CA PHE A 756 -56.11 12.40 70.45
C PHE A 756 -57.16 11.29 70.28
N PRO A 757 -57.90 10.93 71.33
CA PRO A 757 -58.89 9.83 71.30
C PRO A 757 -60.05 10.02 70.31
N LEU A 758 -60.22 11.24 69.78
CA LEU A 758 -61.30 11.58 68.86
C LEU A 758 -61.03 11.09 67.43
N LEU A 759 -59.76 10.94 67.03
CA LEU A 759 -59.34 10.57 65.68
C LEU A 759 -59.45 9.06 65.44
N ASN A 760 -59.17 8.26 66.47
CA ASN A 760 -59.28 6.79 66.46
C ASN A 760 -60.68 6.27 66.81
N LYS A 761 -61.66 7.16 67.01
CA LYS A 761 -63.02 6.75 67.32
C LYS A 761 -63.76 6.35 66.04
N GLU A 762 -64.19 5.09 65.97
CA GLU A 762 -64.99 4.58 64.86
C GLU A 762 -66.22 5.48 64.61
N ILE A 763 -66.37 5.93 63.36
CA ILE A 763 -67.55 6.67 62.93
C ILE A 763 -68.70 5.67 62.78
N PRO A 764 -69.85 5.91 63.46
CA PRO A 764 -70.99 5.00 63.37
C PRO A 764 -71.48 4.85 61.91
N LEU A 765 -71.76 3.61 61.50
CA LEU A 765 -72.23 3.14 60.17
C LEU A 765 -71.15 2.69 59.18
N ILE A 766 -69.90 3.15 59.31
CA ILE A 766 -68.80 2.75 58.39
C ILE A 766 -67.69 1.94 59.05
N ASN A 767 -67.69 1.82 60.40
CA ASN A 767 -66.70 1.04 61.17
C ASN A 767 -65.24 1.36 60.82
N LEU A 768 -64.98 2.62 60.45
CA LEU A 768 -63.65 3.18 60.22
C LEU A 768 -63.52 4.45 61.06
N SER A 769 -62.35 4.67 61.64
CA SER A 769 -62.00 5.89 62.34
C SER A 769 -61.59 6.99 61.37
N ILE A 770 -61.43 8.22 61.85
CA ILE A 770 -60.94 9.34 61.02
C ILE A 770 -59.49 9.05 60.60
N ASN A 771 -58.70 8.40 61.46
CA ASN A 771 -57.35 7.95 61.12
C ASN A 771 -57.36 6.86 60.03
N ASP A 772 -58.24 5.84 60.15
CA ASP A 772 -58.35 4.76 59.16
C ASP A 772 -58.81 5.26 57.77
N LEU A 773 -59.52 6.40 57.72
CA LEU A 773 -60.00 7.00 56.47
C LEU A 773 -58.98 7.94 55.81
N LEU A 774 -58.02 8.45 56.59
CA LEU A 774 -57.11 9.49 56.14
C LEU A 774 -55.70 8.95 55.88
N ASP A 775 -55.25 7.97 56.66
CA ASP A 775 -54.01 7.21 56.48
C ASP A 775 -52.77 8.05 56.15
N TYR A 776 -52.74 9.31 56.61
CA TYR A 776 -51.73 10.27 56.19
C TYR A 776 -50.36 9.95 56.79
N GLY A 777 -50.31 9.32 57.97
CA GLY A 777 -49.07 8.96 58.64
C GLY A 777 -48.31 7.87 57.87
N ASP A 778 -48.99 6.75 57.58
CA ASP A 778 -48.38 5.61 56.88
C ASP A 778 -48.07 5.97 55.42
N ARG A 779 -48.97 6.69 54.73
CA ARG A 779 -48.69 7.22 53.38
C ARG A 779 -47.48 8.15 53.36
N PHE A 780 -47.33 9.01 54.36
CA PHE A 780 -46.19 9.94 54.44
C PHE A 780 -44.90 9.23 54.87
N ALA A 781 -44.98 8.19 55.69
CA ALA A 781 -43.86 7.30 56.00
C ALA A 781 -43.38 6.53 54.75
N ASP A 782 -44.28 5.92 53.99
CA ASP A 782 -43.98 5.19 52.75
C ASP A 782 -43.32 6.11 51.70
N ILE A 783 -43.72 7.39 51.65
CA ILE A 783 -43.10 8.40 50.78
C ILE A 783 -41.67 8.72 51.23
N ILE A 784 -41.45 8.96 52.53
CA ILE A 784 -40.12 9.27 53.05
C ILE A 784 -39.18 8.06 52.91
N GLU A 785 -39.70 6.83 53.04
CA GLU A 785 -38.96 5.59 52.75
C GLU A 785 -38.54 5.53 51.27
N GLN A 786 -39.47 5.76 50.31
CA GLN A 786 -39.15 5.82 48.88
C GLN A 786 -38.13 6.90 48.50
N VAL A 787 -38.20 8.07 49.16
CA VAL A 787 -37.24 9.17 48.99
C VAL A 787 -35.87 8.78 49.56
N SER A 788 -35.84 8.07 50.69
CA SER A 788 -34.60 7.64 51.36
C SER A 788 -33.84 6.54 50.61
N GLU A 789 -34.54 5.71 49.84
CA GLU A 789 -33.96 4.65 49.00
C GLU A 789 -33.20 5.20 47.77
N ASN A 790 -33.37 6.48 47.42
CA ASN A 790 -32.72 7.16 46.31
C ASN A 790 -32.04 8.48 46.76
N PRO A 791 -30.84 8.41 47.38
CA PRO A 791 -30.17 9.56 48.03
C PRO A 791 -29.64 10.64 47.07
N THR A 792 -29.71 10.43 45.75
CA THR A 792 -29.35 11.41 44.70
C THR A 792 -30.49 12.36 44.31
N ASN A 793 -31.65 12.25 44.95
CA ASN A 793 -32.81 13.08 44.66
C ASN A 793 -32.60 14.54 45.09
N THR A 794 -33.03 15.48 44.23
CA THR A 794 -33.02 16.92 44.50
C THR A 794 -34.18 17.34 45.41
N ILE A 795 -34.13 18.53 46.00
CA ILE A 795 -35.25 19.04 46.83
C ILE A 795 -36.53 19.24 46.02
N GLU A 796 -36.40 19.46 44.72
CA GLU A 796 -37.49 19.57 43.75
C GLU A 796 -38.13 18.19 43.50
N THR A 797 -37.33 17.13 43.37
CA THR A 797 -37.81 15.75 43.29
C THR A 797 -38.58 15.37 44.56
N LEU A 798 -38.05 15.79 45.72
CA LEU A 798 -38.72 15.64 47.01
C LEU A 798 -40.05 16.43 47.08
N GLU A 799 -40.07 17.67 46.61
CA GLU A 799 -41.29 18.49 46.53
C GLU A 799 -42.34 17.82 45.65
N PHE A 800 -41.96 17.35 44.45
CA PHE A 800 -42.84 16.67 43.51
C PHE A 800 -43.41 15.37 44.10
N ILE A 801 -42.56 14.51 44.67
CA ILE A 801 -42.96 13.25 45.29
C ILE A 801 -43.94 13.50 46.45
N ILE A 802 -43.68 14.50 47.30
CA ILE A 802 -44.59 14.89 48.38
C ILE A 802 -45.92 15.41 47.82
N GLN A 803 -45.89 16.25 46.78
CA GLN A 803 -47.10 16.81 46.16
C GLN A 803 -47.97 15.73 45.48
N GLU A 804 -47.37 14.83 44.71
CA GLU A 804 -48.06 13.73 44.04
C GLU A 804 -48.77 12.85 45.07
N ALA A 805 -48.06 12.49 46.14
CA ALA A 805 -48.54 11.52 47.08
C ALA A 805 -49.52 12.10 48.11
N LEU A 806 -49.55 13.43 48.31
CA LEU A 806 -50.63 14.13 49.02
C LEU A 806 -51.88 14.35 48.14
N GLY A 807 -51.76 14.25 46.82
CA GLY A 807 -52.83 14.45 45.82
C GLY A 807 -53.21 15.92 45.63
N GLU A 808 -53.76 16.29 44.45
CA GLU A 808 -54.18 17.68 44.17
C GLU A 808 -55.18 18.18 45.23
N ILE A 809 -54.72 19.04 46.14
CA ILE A 809 -55.59 19.76 47.07
C ILE A 809 -56.32 20.84 46.25
N PRO A 810 -57.67 20.81 46.10
CA PRO A 810 -58.36 21.80 45.29
C PRO A 810 -58.33 23.16 46.00
N GLY A 811 -57.57 24.10 45.45
CA GLY A 811 -57.70 25.53 45.72
C GLY A 811 -56.68 26.13 46.70
N ASN A 812 -55.59 26.66 46.14
CA ASN A 812 -54.88 27.87 46.58
C ASN A 812 -54.62 28.03 48.10
N LEU A 813 -54.16 26.96 48.75
CA LEU A 813 -53.51 27.04 50.06
C LEU A 813 -52.05 26.64 49.87
N ALA A 814 -51.19 27.63 49.64
CA ALA A 814 -49.75 27.44 49.55
C ALA A 814 -49.24 26.69 50.79
N ILE A 815 -48.67 25.50 50.58
CA ILE A 815 -47.89 24.76 51.57
C ILE A 815 -46.52 25.47 51.67
N ILE A 816 -46.52 26.68 52.19
CA ILE A 816 -45.31 27.36 52.65
C ILE A 816 -45.63 27.80 54.07
N HIS A 817 -45.37 26.95 55.07
CA HIS A 817 -45.08 27.32 56.48
C HIS A 817 -44.99 26.10 57.43
N CYS A 818 -44.22 25.05 57.10
CA CYS A 818 -43.92 24.01 58.12
C CYS A 818 -42.43 23.72 58.38
N PHE A 819 -41.50 24.53 57.87
CA PHE A 819 -40.10 24.47 58.32
C PHE A 819 -39.71 25.73 59.08
N SER A 820 -40.00 25.77 60.38
CA SER A 820 -39.26 26.61 61.34
C SER A 820 -39.54 26.22 62.80
N CYS A 821 -38.91 25.14 63.24
CA CYS A 821 -38.52 24.90 64.63
C CYS A 821 -37.27 24.02 64.54
N ARG A 822 -36.06 24.41 64.96
CA ARG A 822 -35.72 24.90 66.30
C ARG A 822 -34.22 25.24 66.37
N ILE A 823 -33.79 26.51 66.30
CA ILE A 823 -32.43 26.90 66.71
C ILE A 823 -32.45 28.21 67.51
N TYR A 824 -31.86 28.15 68.71
CA TYR A 824 -31.55 29.17 69.72
C TYR A 824 -32.66 29.73 70.63
N GLY A 825 -32.39 29.61 71.94
CA GLY A 825 -33.29 29.97 73.03
C GLY A 825 -33.28 31.45 73.46
N SER A 826 -34.07 31.69 74.50
CA SER A 826 -34.21 32.93 75.31
C SER A 826 -35.31 33.95 74.92
N ARG A 827 -36.56 33.59 75.25
CA ARG A 827 -37.69 34.35 75.86
C ARG A 827 -37.86 35.89 75.80
N HIS A 828 -37.16 36.70 75.01
CA HIS A 828 -37.41 38.15 75.02
C HIS A 828 -37.56 38.89 73.68
N TYR A 829 -37.69 38.20 72.54
CA TYR A 829 -37.77 38.86 71.23
C TYR A 829 -39.12 38.70 70.48
N ALA A 830 -40.16 38.17 71.14
CA ALA A 830 -41.46 37.89 70.49
C ALA A 830 -42.43 39.09 70.42
N LYS A 831 -42.21 40.19 71.18
CA LYS A 831 -43.16 41.32 71.22
C LYS A 831 -42.95 42.38 70.14
N GLU A 832 -41.73 42.53 69.62
CA GLU A 832 -41.41 43.56 68.62
C GLU A 832 -41.60 43.05 67.18
N LYS A 833 -41.34 41.77 66.88
CA LYS A 833 -41.56 41.20 65.52
C LYS A 833 -43.03 40.89 65.18
N VAL A 834 -43.89 40.61 66.17
CA VAL A 834 -45.36 40.50 65.96
C VAL A 834 -45.98 41.85 65.55
N LYS A 835 -45.37 42.96 65.95
CA LYS A 835 -45.79 44.32 65.53
C LYS A 835 -45.34 44.66 64.10
N ALA A 836 -44.22 44.13 63.65
CA ALA A 836 -43.70 44.34 62.30
C ALA A 836 -44.46 43.49 61.25
N ILE A 837 -44.78 42.24 61.57
CA ILE A 837 -45.54 41.33 60.68
C ILE A 837 -47.01 41.78 60.53
N ALA A 838 -47.61 42.38 61.56
CA ALA A 838 -49.01 42.87 61.51
C ALA A 838 -49.22 44.09 60.60
N ASN A 839 -48.18 44.88 60.30
CA ASN A 839 -48.29 46.04 59.40
C ASN A 839 -48.13 45.67 57.92
N ILE A 840 -47.69 44.46 57.59
CA ILE A 840 -47.45 44.02 56.20
C ILE A 840 -48.66 43.26 55.62
N ILE A 841 -49.56 42.70 56.45
CA ILE A 841 -50.58 41.71 55.99
C ILE A 841 -52.06 42.16 56.15
N ASN A 842 -52.33 43.39 56.61
CA ASN A 842 -53.69 44.00 56.66
C ASN A 842 -54.84 43.07 57.16
N ILE A 843 -54.62 42.33 58.25
CA ILE A 843 -55.64 41.44 58.84
C ILE A 843 -56.53 42.21 59.85
N PRO A 844 -57.87 42.02 59.87
CA PRO A 844 -58.78 42.67 60.82
C PRO A 844 -58.48 42.37 62.29
N ARG A 845 -58.54 43.42 63.11
CA ARG A 845 -58.17 43.43 64.55
C ARG A 845 -58.93 42.44 65.45
N GLN A 846 -60.04 41.85 64.99
CA GLN A 846 -60.78 40.83 65.75
C GLN A 846 -60.15 39.43 65.67
N THR A 847 -59.49 39.06 64.57
CA THR A 847 -58.86 37.74 64.41
C THR A 847 -57.63 37.58 65.31
N MET A 848 -56.93 38.68 65.61
CA MET A 848 -55.80 38.71 66.54
C MET A 848 -56.18 38.44 68.02
N LEU A 849 -57.41 38.76 68.43
CA LEU A 849 -57.86 38.52 69.81
C LEU A 849 -58.23 37.05 70.07
N THR A 850 -58.53 36.31 69.00
CA THR A 850 -58.83 34.87 69.05
C THR A 850 -57.56 34.04 69.02
N LEU A 851 -56.57 34.38 68.18
CA LEU A 851 -55.27 33.68 68.15
C LEU A 851 -54.47 33.85 69.46
N SER A 852 -54.53 35.03 70.10
CA SER A 852 -53.84 35.25 71.38
C SER A 852 -54.41 34.43 72.54
N LYS A 853 -55.62 33.90 72.43
CA LYS A 853 -56.26 33.07 73.48
C LYS A 853 -56.07 31.57 73.26
N VAL A 854 -55.72 31.13 72.05
CA VAL A 854 -55.44 29.72 71.76
C VAL A 854 -54.00 29.34 72.14
N ILE A 855 -53.06 30.30 72.12
CA ILE A 855 -51.63 30.08 72.47
C ILE A 855 -51.37 30.11 73.99
N GLN A 856 -52.39 29.94 74.85
CA GLN A 856 -52.23 29.93 76.32
C GLN A 856 -52.73 28.64 77.00
N CYS A 857 -52.96 27.56 76.25
CA CYS A 857 -53.03 26.19 76.80
C CYS A 857 -51.83 25.39 76.31
#